data_AF-A0A660XP14-F1
#
_entry.id   AF-A0A660XP14-F1
#
_cell.length_a   1.000
_cell.length_b   1.000
_cell.length_c   1.000
_cell.angle_alpha   90.00
_cell.angle_beta   90.00
_cell.angle_gamma   90.00
#
_symmetry.space_group_name_H-M   'P 1'
#
loop_
_entity.id
_entity.type
_entity.pdbx_description
1 polymer ?
#
loop_
_entity_poly.entity_id
_entity_poly.type
_entity_poly.pdbx_seq_one_letter_code
_entity_poly.pdbx_strand_id
1 'polypeptide(L)'
;MKFQINDINRVRNLFVSLLALVIILLPSILFPKTLGLLGARLSYEALLSEEEKTAYEWAFANYEAYYISFGEIEHSPDMLCTYDAVWWHLDGLYSIPPSAVSPVVINSINNFIEAGGGLFLSGFAPQYVVDLGLEDTLPQEIYSGLVISGNWGFKQRYPSHVIFRGLSDPFVTLSAGLEVCNNTCCWSDTSSFDGTWLAEGIGSVSNSSVECGEYSSGKGKVVFVGSGAYDWYTNGAENLSRENLTKFTSNILAYLLGNRQIFLGLLGNKTIYENLSDEEKEAYDWAISNYASNYISFNNIINTPSIIDTFNLIWWHYNENTSLPMESSDNAVIDALSSFISEGGGVLLSGFAPQYVVNMGIEDTPPQEISNEPTTSSVWGFTQIDRNHLIFRDMLNPVVTLSANLQVDNNICWWTDPETFDGSWLADLVWPDSVVTIGEYEVGSGKVIVVCSRAFDWYIEDGVNAYRENLELLMGNIFEYMSAPQVELGLVNWWKFDEGDGTTTLESVSSEECYISNNFNKPEWLEGVSGSALRLDGYSTWVTANNDETLQPSEGLTVEAWLAVEAYPSREAGIVSNHAKPSSGYFFGLDRFGRLELGLSLNNIWYTCKSDIFFPKWTWNHVAATFDKLTGLMKIFLNGELIQTTATPNVGLNPALDENIYIGRNNFMEYDNPPVPLSVLNGAVDEIKLYNTALSDSAIAVSYQALQPSSKPDMLVTRNRCSQDLSRPVYHPMPNANWTNEPHGLLYINNRYHIFFQKNPNGPQHELIHWGHLVSSDLVNWEELPYALAPEMGWDNWGIWSGTSADYNGTPVLIYTGVDGVKAGIGIASSHDNLKTFQKYSYNPVIPSCPADQDYMDFRDPFVWFEYGNWYMIVGSGIRDVGGTVLLYRSTNLQDWTYLGPMFIGDKNSSGIFWEMPIMVKIGGKYVLMTVPVGAARVTYWIGTFQNEVFTPDTEVPSYLDLNNGMLSPSPHIDSQGRLVAIGIIPDNRFGSEHLKNGWAHYFSLPRVWTLLEDNHIGQQPLPELESLRGQEWQYQN
;
A
#
# COMPACT_ATOMS: atom_id res chain seq x y z
N MET A 1 -49.46 -8.77 16.87
CA MET A 1 -50.24 -8.13 15.80
C MET A 1 -49.60 -8.49 14.46
N LYS A 2 -50.32 -9.22 13.60
CA LYS A 2 -49.95 -9.40 12.19
C LYS A 2 -50.43 -8.15 11.44
N PHE A 3 -49.53 -7.39 10.82
CA PHE A 3 -49.93 -6.43 9.79
C PHE A 3 -49.70 -7.08 8.42
N GLN A 4 -50.82 -7.39 7.75
CA GLN A 4 -50.86 -7.55 6.30
C GLN A 4 -50.76 -6.15 5.69
N ILE A 5 -49.85 -5.95 4.74
CA ILE A 5 -49.91 -4.82 3.82
C ILE A 5 -50.08 -5.41 2.42
N ASN A 6 -51.34 -5.53 2.03
CA ASN A 6 -51.79 -5.79 0.66
C ASN A 6 -51.93 -4.44 -0.06
N ASP A 7 -50.83 -3.83 -0.47
CA ASP A 7 -50.91 -2.73 -1.44
C ASP A 7 -49.58 -2.51 -2.18
N ILE A 8 -49.28 -3.39 -3.14
CA ILE A 8 -48.09 -3.33 -4.01
C ILE A 8 -48.00 -1.99 -4.77
N ASN A 9 -49.13 -1.32 -5.03
CA ASN A 9 -49.14 -0.03 -5.73
C ASN A 9 -48.79 1.14 -4.81
N ARG A 10 -48.99 1.01 -3.49
CA ARG A 10 -48.61 2.06 -2.53
C ARG A 10 -47.15 1.97 -2.11
N VAL A 11 -46.55 0.78 -2.19
CA VAL A 11 -45.09 0.59 -2.10
C VAL A 11 -44.41 1.08 -3.39
N ARG A 12 -45.00 0.86 -4.57
CA ARG A 12 -44.50 1.42 -5.83
C ARG A 12 -44.44 2.95 -5.85
N ASN A 13 -45.42 3.64 -5.25
CA ASN A 13 -45.44 5.09 -5.20
C ASN A 13 -44.62 5.71 -4.05
N LEU A 14 -44.18 4.91 -3.06
CA LEU A 14 -43.22 5.34 -2.04
C LEU A 14 -41.75 5.00 -2.39
N PHE A 15 -41.52 4.29 -3.50
CA PHE A 15 -40.21 3.89 -4.01
C PHE A 15 -39.93 4.52 -5.39
N VAL A 16 -40.26 5.81 -5.57
CA VAL A 16 -40.01 6.57 -6.82
C VAL A 16 -38.84 7.56 -6.63
N SER A 17 -37.77 7.16 -5.93
CA SER A 17 -36.70 8.11 -5.57
C SER A 17 -35.27 7.57 -5.64
N LEU A 18 -35.00 6.58 -6.48
CA LEU A 18 -33.64 6.05 -6.67
C LEU A 18 -33.32 5.93 -8.16
N LEU A 19 -32.99 7.08 -8.75
CA LEU A 19 -32.13 7.21 -9.92
C LEU A 19 -30.92 8.05 -9.47
N ALA A 20 -29.73 7.72 -9.96
CA ALA A 20 -28.48 8.24 -9.44
C ALA A 20 -27.41 8.42 -10.51
N LEU A 21 -26.37 9.14 -10.12
CA LEU A 21 -25.21 9.52 -10.92
C LEU A 21 -24.00 8.68 -10.50
N VAL A 22 -23.15 8.35 -11.47
CA VAL A 22 -21.82 7.78 -11.21
C VAL A 22 -20.83 8.94 -11.23
N ILE A 23 -20.15 9.20 -10.12
CA ILE A 23 -19.26 10.35 -9.97
C ILE A 23 -17.82 9.88 -9.90
N ILE A 24 -16.92 10.51 -10.66
CA ILE A 24 -15.51 10.12 -10.83
C ILE A 24 -14.60 11.24 -10.31
N LEU A 25 -13.62 10.91 -9.45
CA LEU A 25 -12.66 11.83 -8.85
C LEU A 25 -11.27 11.79 -9.51
N LEU A 26 -10.58 12.94 -9.51
CA LEU A 26 -9.12 13.08 -9.57
C LEU A 26 -8.52 13.11 -8.14
N PRO A 27 -7.27 12.67 -7.92
CA PRO A 27 -6.73 12.39 -6.58
C PRO A 27 -6.25 13.61 -5.76
N SER A 28 -6.62 14.85 -6.11
CA SER A 28 -5.80 16.01 -5.75
C SER A 28 -6.43 17.10 -4.85
N ILE A 29 -7.60 16.92 -4.23
CA ILE A 29 -8.15 17.93 -3.30
C ILE A 29 -8.45 17.35 -1.91
N LEU A 30 -7.63 17.76 -0.94
CA LEU A 30 -7.80 17.54 0.50
C LEU A 30 -9.03 18.30 1.05
N PHE A 31 -10.04 17.58 1.56
CA PHE A 31 -10.96 18.09 2.57
C PHE A 31 -11.10 17.13 3.77
N PRO A 32 -11.40 17.64 4.98
CA PRO A 32 -11.42 16.82 6.20
C PRO A 32 -12.60 15.84 6.20
N LYS A 33 -12.31 14.55 6.40
CA LYS A 33 -13.30 13.50 6.69
C LYS A 33 -13.99 13.74 8.03
N THR A 34 -15.11 14.46 8.04
CA THR A 34 -16.12 14.35 9.10
C THR A 34 -17.52 14.57 8.55
N LEU A 35 -18.07 13.56 7.88
CA LEU A 35 -19.51 13.29 7.82
C LEU A 35 -19.71 11.78 7.63
N GLY A 36 -20.28 11.12 8.64
CA GLY A 36 -20.45 9.69 8.66
C GLY A 36 -21.55 9.22 7.72
N LEU A 37 -21.26 8.26 6.85
CA LEU A 37 -22.27 7.50 6.12
C LEU A 37 -21.92 6.01 6.12
N LEU A 38 -22.35 5.36 7.20
CA LEU A 38 -22.74 3.95 7.21
C LEU A 38 -24.07 3.85 6.43
N GLY A 39 -24.02 3.70 5.12
CA GLY A 39 -25.24 3.41 4.34
C GLY A 39 -25.10 3.66 2.85
N ALA A 40 -24.79 2.61 2.08
CA ALA A 40 -25.19 2.48 0.66
C ALA A 40 -24.82 1.14 -0.01
N ARG A 41 -24.11 0.20 0.64
CA ARG A 41 -23.84 -1.12 0.02
C ARG A 41 -25.07 -2.05 -0.07
N LEU A 42 -26.26 -1.60 0.33
CA LEU A 42 -27.47 -2.43 0.47
C LEU A 42 -28.60 -2.14 -0.54
N SER A 43 -28.42 -1.32 -1.59
CA SER A 43 -29.53 -1.00 -2.52
C SER A 43 -29.29 -1.04 -4.04
N TYR A 44 -28.09 -1.38 -4.54
CA TYR A 44 -27.81 -1.39 -5.98
C TYR A 44 -28.50 -2.54 -6.76
N GLU A 45 -28.61 -3.74 -6.17
CA GLU A 45 -29.12 -4.93 -6.89
C GLU A 45 -30.62 -4.86 -7.27
N ALA A 46 -31.40 -3.95 -6.66
CA ALA A 46 -32.86 -3.99 -6.73
C ALA A 46 -33.48 -3.06 -7.80
N LEU A 47 -32.71 -2.16 -8.46
CA LEU A 47 -33.32 -0.99 -9.12
C LEU A 47 -32.71 -0.53 -10.47
N LEU A 48 -31.70 -1.21 -11.04
CA LEU A 48 -31.11 -0.83 -12.32
C LEU A 48 -31.39 -1.88 -13.42
N SER A 49 -31.50 -1.43 -14.66
CA SER A 49 -31.45 -2.28 -15.85
C SER A 49 -30.10 -3.01 -15.95
N GLU A 50 -30.00 -4.08 -16.74
CA GLU A 50 -28.73 -4.77 -16.95
C GLU A 50 -27.68 -3.89 -17.67
N GLU A 51 -28.13 -2.91 -18.46
CA GLU A 51 -27.26 -1.91 -19.10
C GLU A 51 -26.65 -0.94 -18.08
N GLU A 52 -27.49 -0.33 -17.25
CA GLU A 52 -27.04 0.59 -16.20
C GLU A 52 -26.14 -0.11 -15.18
N LYS A 53 -26.40 -1.39 -14.89
CA LYS A 53 -25.51 -2.22 -14.07
C LYS A 53 -24.14 -2.40 -14.70
N THR A 54 -24.10 -2.70 -16.00
CA THR A 54 -22.85 -2.94 -16.71
C THR A 54 -22.02 -1.66 -16.81
N ALA A 55 -22.67 -0.52 -17.09
CA ALA A 55 -22.04 0.80 -17.09
C ALA A 55 -21.48 1.16 -15.70
N TYR A 56 -22.26 0.90 -14.65
CA TYR A 56 -21.84 1.09 -13.25
C TYR A 56 -20.63 0.23 -12.88
N GLU A 57 -20.68 -1.08 -13.17
CA GLU A 57 -19.61 -2.02 -12.84
C GLU A 57 -18.32 -1.65 -13.56
N TRP A 58 -18.44 -1.23 -14.82
CA TRP A 58 -17.28 -0.74 -15.57
C TRP A 58 -16.71 0.54 -14.97
N ALA A 59 -17.53 1.53 -14.61
CA ALA A 59 -17.02 2.77 -14.00
C ALA A 59 -16.26 2.51 -12.69
N PHE A 60 -16.82 1.69 -11.80
CA PHE A 60 -16.19 1.31 -10.53
C PHE A 60 -14.93 0.47 -10.70
N ALA A 61 -14.85 -0.33 -11.76
CA ALA A 61 -13.67 -1.12 -12.06
C ALA A 61 -12.51 -0.28 -12.62
N ASN A 62 -12.79 0.91 -13.19
CA ASN A 62 -11.80 1.71 -13.91
C ASN A 62 -11.50 3.08 -13.28
N TYR A 63 -12.35 3.56 -12.36
CA TYR A 63 -12.23 4.88 -11.73
C TYR A 63 -12.61 4.83 -10.25
N GLU A 64 -12.12 5.78 -9.44
CA GLU A 64 -12.65 6.01 -8.09
C GLU A 64 -14.05 6.64 -8.20
N ALA A 65 -15.04 5.76 -8.34
CA ALA A 65 -16.41 6.13 -8.64
C ALA A 65 -17.34 6.04 -7.41
N TYR A 66 -18.33 6.93 -7.32
CA TYR A 66 -19.38 6.90 -6.29
C TYR A 66 -20.76 6.98 -6.92
N TYR A 67 -21.72 6.26 -6.34
CA TYR A 67 -23.13 6.35 -6.73
C TYR A 67 -23.84 7.38 -5.86
N ILE A 68 -24.39 8.42 -6.46
CA ILE A 68 -25.13 9.49 -5.73
C ILE A 68 -26.54 9.64 -6.28
N SER A 69 -27.54 9.46 -5.42
CA SER A 69 -28.94 9.67 -5.81
C SER A 69 -29.30 11.15 -5.92
N PHE A 70 -30.27 11.48 -6.77
CA PHE A 70 -30.80 12.86 -6.83
C PHE A 70 -31.37 13.35 -5.49
N GLY A 71 -31.84 12.44 -4.64
CA GLY A 71 -32.26 12.78 -3.29
C GLY A 71 -31.10 13.27 -2.41
N GLU A 72 -29.91 12.69 -2.53
CA GLU A 72 -28.73 13.13 -1.78
C GLU A 72 -28.26 14.51 -2.23
N ILE A 73 -28.31 14.80 -3.53
CA ILE A 73 -28.00 16.12 -4.09
C ILE A 73 -29.01 17.15 -3.59
N GLU A 74 -30.30 16.81 -3.55
CA GLU A 74 -31.34 17.71 -3.04
C GLU A 74 -31.15 18.05 -1.54
N HIS A 75 -30.62 17.11 -0.75
CA HIS A 75 -30.29 17.35 0.66
C HIS A 75 -28.92 18.05 0.86
N SER A 76 -28.04 18.03 -0.15
CA SER A 76 -26.67 18.56 -0.08
C SER A 76 -26.26 19.17 -1.43
N PRO A 77 -26.79 20.36 -1.79
CA PRO A 77 -26.66 20.94 -3.13
C PRO A 77 -25.23 21.37 -3.52
N ASP A 78 -24.30 21.50 -2.58
CA ASP A 78 -22.91 21.85 -2.88
C ASP A 78 -22.01 20.61 -3.04
N MET A 79 -22.55 19.41 -2.83
CA MET A 79 -21.81 18.14 -2.85
C MET A 79 -21.21 17.87 -4.23
N LEU A 80 -21.88 18.21 -5.33
CA LEU A 80 -21.33 17.96 -6.66
C LEU A 80 -20.03 18.73 -6.93
N CYS A 81 -19.86 19.92 -6.33
CA CYS A 81 -18.66 20.74 -6.49
C CYS A 81 -17.41 20.13 -5.82
N THR A 82 -17.54 19.03 -5.09
CA THR A 82 -16.38 18.29 -4.53
C THR A 82 -15.85 17.21 -5.46
N TYR A 83 -16.37 17.14 -6.69
CA TYR A 83 -16.02 16.11 -7.66
C TYR A 83 -15.53 16.71 -8.98
N ASP A 84 -14.88 15.92 -9.82
CA ASP A 84 -14.25 16.39 -11.06
C ASP A 84 -15.10 16.10 -12.30
N ALA A 85 -15.70 14.91 -12.37
CA ALA A 85 -16.66 14.57 -13.41
C ALA A 85 -17.86 13.79 -12.87
N VAL A 86 -19.02 14.04 -13.47
CA VAL A 86 -20.29 13.38 -13.17
C VAL A 86 -20.77 12.68 -14.44
N TRP A 87 -21.04 11.38 -14.37
CA TRP A 87 -21.62 10.61 -15.47
C TRP A 87 -23.07 10.21 -15.14
N TRP A 88 -24.00 10.69 -15.97
CA TRP A 88 -25.39 10.26 -15.99
C TRP A 88 -25.66 9.34 -17.17
N HIS A 89 -25.90 8.07 -16.87
CA HIS A 89 -26.35 7.06 -17.84
C HIS A 89 -27.77 6.62 -17.49
N LEU A 90 -28.62 6.39 -18.51
CA LEU A 90 -30.04 6.07 -18.32
C LEU A 90 -30.57 5.15 -19.43
N ASP A 91 -31.11 3.99 -19.06
CA ASP A 91 -31.61 2.93 -19.97
C ASP A 91 -33.16 2.72 -19.89
N GLY A 92 -33.97 3.79 -19.78
CA GLY A 92 -35.42 3.62 -19.91
C GLY A 92 -36.32 4.86 -19.87
N LEU A 93 -37.48 4.77 -20.54
CA LEU A 93 -38.63 5.69 -20.46
C LEU A 93 -39.41 5.50 -19.14
N TYR A 94 -38.74 5.59 -18.00
CA TYR A 94 -39.41 5.60 -16.70
C TYR A 94 -39.86 7.02 -16.35
N SER A 95 -40.91 7.14 -15.54
CA SER A 95 -41.22 8.41 -14.87
C SER A 95 -40.08 8.75 -13.92
N ILE A 96 -39.28 9.75 -14.27
CA ILE A 96 -38.16 10.22 -13.47
C ILE A 96 -38.67 10.66 -12.09
N PRO A 97 -37.89 10.43 -11.01
CA PRO A 97 -38.13 11.05 -9.72
C PRO A 97 -38.28 12.57 -9.86
N PRO A 98 -39.32 13.19 -9.29
CA PRO A 98 -39.45 14.64 -9.26
C PRO A 98 -38.22 15.37 -8.68
N SER A 99 -37.41 14.68 -7.87
CA SER A 99 -36.16 15.21 -7.33
C SER A 99 -35.08 15.45 -8.39
N ALA A 100 -35.04 14.69 -9.49
CA ALA A 100 -34.02 14.86 -10.54
C ALA A 100 -34.16 16.19 -11.31
N VAL A 101 -35.37 16.72 -11.38
CA VAL A 101 -35.71 18.01 -11.99
C VAL A 101 -36.14 19.05 -10.94
N SER A 102 -35.78 18.81 -9.67
CA SER A 102 -35.98 19.79 -8.60
C SER A 102 -35.07 21.00 -8.87
N PRO A 103 -35.54 22.24 -8.65
CA PRO A 103 -34.71 23.43 -8.81
C PRO A 103 -33.40 23.36 -8.02
N VAL A 104 -33.37 22.66 -6.89
CA VAL A 104 -32.17 22.47 -6.06
C VAL A 104 -31.13 21.61 -6.77
N VAL A 105 -31.56 20.50 -7.37
CA VAL A 105 -30.67 19.58 -8.09
C VAL A 105 -30.19 20.21 -9.39
N ILE A 106 -31.07 20.87 -10.14
CA ILE A 106 -30.71 21.59 -11.37
C ILE A 106 -29.66 22.68 -11.06
N ASN A 107 -29.89 23.49 -10.02
CA ASN A 107 -28.92 24.51 -9.62
C ASN A 107 -27.60 23.90 -9.14
N SER A 108 -27.63 22.77 -8.44
CA SER A 108 -26.42 22.06 -8.00
C SER A 108 -25.58 21.59 -9.20
N ILE A 109 -26.20 20.98 -10.20
CA ILE A 109 -25.53 20.53 -11.43
C ILE A 109 -24.97 21.73 -12.20
N ASN A 110 -25.76 22.80 -12.35
CA ASN A 110 -25.30 24.00 -13.04
C ASN A 110 -24.14 24.69 -12.30
N ASN A 111 -24.20 24.80 -10.96
CA ASN A 111 -23.11 25.33 -10.16
C ASN A 111 -21.83 24.47 -10.29
N PHE A 112 -21.98 23.15 -10.32
CA PHE A 112 -20.86 22.22 -10.53
C PHE A 112 -20.19 22.44 -11.90
N ILE A 113 -20.99 22.54 -12.96
CA ILE A 113 -20.48 22.81 -14.31
C ILE A 113 -19.84 24.21 -14.36
N GLU A 114 -20.51 25.23 -13.80
CA GLU A 114 -19.97 26.60 -13.73
C GLU A 114 -18.63 26.66 -12.98
N ALA A 115 -18.46 25.83 -11.95
CA ALA A 115 -17.25 25.72 -11.15
C ALA A 115 -16.09 24.98 -11.84
N GLY A 116 -16.31 24.37 -13.01
CA GLY A 116 -15.27 23.65 -13.76
C GLY A 116 -15.48 22.14 -13.90
N GLY A 117 -16.59 21.62 -13.36
CA GLY A 117 -16.91 20.20 -13.40
C GLY A 117 -17.23 19.68 -14.81
N GLY A 118 -16.87 18.42 -15.07
CA GLY A 118 -17.23 17.71 -16.29
C GLY A 118 -18.56 16.95 -16.14
N LEU A 119 -19.52 17.12 -17.06
CA LEU A 119 -20.76 16.32 -17.08
C LEU A 119 -20.82 15.44 -18.33
N PHE A 120 -21.02 14.15 -18.15
CA PHE A 120 -21.27 13.21 -19.24
C PHE A 120 -22.72 12.72 -19.21
N LEU A 121 -23.48 12.95 -20.28
CA LEU A 121 -24.84 12.43 -20.44
C LEU A 121 -24.87 11.34 -21.52
N SER A 122 -25.45 10.18 -21.22
CA SER A 122 -25.54 9.05 -22.16
C SER A 122 -26.86 8.29 -22.05
N GLY A 123 -27.23 7.56 -23.10
CA GLY A 123 -28.53 6.89 -23.18
C GLY A 123 -29.69 7.87 -23.28
N PHE A 124 -30.63 7.82 -22.33
CA PHE A 124 -31.77 8.74 -22.22
C PHE A 124 -31.49 10.03 -21.43
N ALA A 125 -30.36 10.13 -20.75
CA ALA A 125 -30.03 11.32 -19.97
C ALA A 125 -30.02 12.64 -20.80
N PRO A 126 -29.61 12.64 -22.09
CA PRO A 126 -29.63 13.85 -22.93
C PRO A 126 -31.01 14.46 -23.15
N GLN A 127 -32.13 13.77 -22.90
CA GLN A 127 -33.47 14.39 -23.05
C GLN A 127 -33.74 15.51 -22.04
N TYR A 128 -32.94 15.57 -20.97
CA TYR A 128 -33.09 16.53 -19.87
C TYR A 128 -32.24 17.78 -20.02
N VAL A 129 -31.53 17.97 -21.14
CA VAL A 129 -30.69 19.14 -21.36
C VAL A 129 -31.46 20.47 -21.20
N VAL A 130 -32.74 20.51 -21.59
CA VAL A 130 -33.59 21.71 -21.37
C VAL A 130 -34.01 21.86 -19.92
N ASP A 131 -34.38 20.76 -19.26
CA ASP A 131 -34.75 20.80 -17.84
C ASP A 131 -33.56 21.20 -16.95
N LEU A 132 -32.33 20.87 -17.37
CA LEU A 132 -31.09 21.30 -16.74
C LEU A 132 -30.69 22.74 -17.11
N GLY A 133 -31.35 23.37 -18.08
CA GLY A 133 -30.97 24.71 -18.58
C GLY A 133 -29.67 24.73 -19.38
N LEU A 134 -29.26 23.58 -19.94
CA LEU A 134 -28.09 23.42 -20.81
C LEU A 134 -28.42 23.72 -22.28
N GLU A 135 -29.70 23.59 -22.66
CA GLU A 135 -30.23 23.90 -24.00
C GLU A 135 -31.60 24.53 -23.95
N ASP A 136 -31.97 25.23 -25.02
CA ASP A 136 -33.29 25.84 -25.18
C ASP A 136 -34.28 24.93 -25.93
N THR A 137 -33.79 23.87 -26.59
CA THR A 137 -34.61 23.00 -27.46
C THR A 137 -34.53 21.52 -27.09
N LEU A 138 -35.69 20.93 -26.76
CA LEU A 138 -35.81 19.49 -26.47
C LEU A 138 -35.51 18.63 -27.73
N PRO A 139 -35.03 17.39 -27.56
CA PRO A 139 -34.98 16.43 -28.67
C PRO A 139 -36.37 16.23 -29.27
N GLN A 140 -36.49 16.26 -30.59
CA GLN A 140 -37.79 16.27 -31.28
C GLN A 140 -38.45 14.89 -31.37
N GLU A 141 -37.69 13.80 -31.37
CA GLU A 141 -38.24 12.44 -31.32
C GLU A 141 -37.48 11.56 -30.31
N ILE A 142 -38.25 10.70 -29.64
CA ILE A 142 -37.75 9.58 -28.84
C ILE A 142 -38.22 8.31 -29.52
N TYR A 143 -37.32 7.58 -30.19
CA TYR A 143 -37.68 6.35 -30.89
C TYR A 143 -37.62 5.13 -29.94
N SER A 144 -38.66 4.30 -29.99
CA SER A 144 -38.67 2.96 -29.38
C SER A 144 -39.26 1.96 -30.37
N GLY A 145 -38.45 1.01 -30.85
CA GLY A 145 -38.90 0.05 -31.86
C GLY A 145 -37.85 -0.96 -32.30
N LEU A 146 -38.30 -2.07 -32.89
CA LEU A 146 -37.43 -3.13 -33.38
C LEU A 146 -36.90 -2.78 -34.76
N VAL A 147 -35.58 -2.63 -34.92
CA VAL A 147 -34.98 -2.33 -36.22
C VAL A 147 -34.50 -3.63 -36.85
N ILE A 148 -35.22 -4.06 -37.87
CA ILE A 148 -34.92 -5.30 -38.58
C ILE A 148 -33.95 -4.94 -39.72
N SER A 149 -32.64 -5.00 -39.40
CA SER A 149 -31.48 -4.85 -40.29
C SER A 149 -31.12 -3.43 -40.79
N GLY A 150 -29.92 -2.97 -40.45
CA GLY A 150 -29.24 -1.76 -40.95
C GLY A 150 -27.90 -1.54 -40.24
N ASN A 151 -26.99 -0.75 -40.81
CA ASN A 151 -25.80 -0.23 -40.10
C ASN A 151 -26.26 0.95 -39.22
N TRP A 152 -25.98 0.90 -37.92
CA TRP A 152 -26.27 1.96 -36.95
C TRP A 152 -24.97 2.42 -36.30
N GLY A 153 -24.81 3.73 -36.08
CA GLY A 153 -23.58 4.32 -35.55
C GLY A 153 -23.45 5.79 -35.87
N PHE A 154 -22.34 6.41 -35.46
CA PHE A 154 -22.03 7.80 -35.80
C PHE A 154 -20.80 7.92 -36.70
N LYS A 155 -20.85 8.90 -37.61
CA LYS A 155 -19.73 9.43 -38.38
C LYS A 155 -19.10 10.59 -37.63
N GLN A 156 -17.81 10.50 -37.35
CA GLN A 156 -17.05 11.56 -36.70
C GLN A 156 -17.02 12.82 -37.59
N ARG A 157 -17.43 13.97 -37.05
CA ARG A 157 -17.30 15.27 -37.73
C ARG A 157 -15.91 15.85 -37.54
N TYR A 158 -15.32 15.58 -36.37
CA TYR A 158 -13.95 15.93 -36.01
C TYR A 158 -13.17 14.66 -35.61
N PRO A 159 -12.66 13.87 -36.57
CA PRO A 159 -11.98 12.60 -36.27
C PRO A 159 -10.72 12.73 -35.40
N SER A 160 -10.12 13.93 -35.39
CA SER A 160 -8.97 14.26 -34.54
C SER A 160 -9.34 14.65 -33.11
N HIS A 161 -10.63 14.77 -32.78
CA HIS A 161 -11.05 15.11 -31.43
C HIS A 161 -10.67 13.98 -30.47
N VAL A 162 -10.11 14.33 -29.31
CA VAL A 162 -9.48 13.40 -28.37
C VAL A 162 -10.42 12.27 -27.91
N ILE A 163 -11.72 12.54 -27.85
CA ILE A 163 -12.73 11.53 -27.49
C ILE A 163 -12.75 10.34 -28.47
N PHE A 164 -12.36 10.53 -29.73
CA PHE A 164 -12.34 9.48 -30.76
C PHE A 164 -10.98 8.77 -30.90
N ARG A 165 -9.98 9.10 -30.05
CA ARG A 165 -8.61 8.61 -30.20
C ARG A 165 -8.51 7.08 -30.11
N GLY A 166 -7.90 6.49 -31.14
CA GLY A 166 -7.56 5.07 -31.16
C GLY A 166 -8.76 4.12 -31.27
N LEU A 167 -9.94 4.63 -31.65
CA LEU A 167 -11.06 3.81 -32.08
C LEU A 167 -10.69 3.09 -33.38
N SER A 168 -11.06 1.82 -33.49
CA SER A 168 -10.64 0.93 -34.59
C SER A 168 -11.42 1.12 -35.90
N ASP A 169 -12.56 1.83 -35.88
CA ASP A 169 -13.37 2.20 -37.05
C ASP A 169 -13.76 3.70 -37.02
N PRO A 170 -13.58 4.47 -38.12
CA PRO A 170 -14.05 5.87 -38.21
C PRO A 170 -15.57 6.04 -38.19
N PHE A 171 -16.32 4.96 -38.42
CA PHE A 171 -17.74 4.83 -38.16
C PHE A 171 -17.89 3.89 -36.99
N VAL A 172 -18.45 4.33 -35.86
CA VAL A 172 -18.73 3.37 -34.77
C VAL A 172 -19.97 2.57 -35.17
N THR A 173 -19.84 1.65 -36.14
CA THR A 173 -20.93 0.77 -36.53
C THR A 173 -21.08 -0.33 -35.50
N LEU A 174 -22.21 -0.35 -34.79
CA LEU A 174 -22.67 -1.52 -34.07
C LEU A 174 -23.21 -2.51 -35.12
N SER A 175 -22.81 -3.77 -35.00
CA SER A 175 -22.91 -4.79 -36.06
C SER A 175 -24.32 -4.98 -36.67
N ALA A 176 -24.39 -5.38 -37.94
CA ALA A 176 -25.64 -5.74 -38.60
C ALA A 176 -26.30 -6.98 -37.93
N GLY A 177 -27.26 -6.74 -37.04
CA GLY A 177 -28.01 -7.76 -36.31
C GLY A 177 -29.46 -7.34 -36.05
N LEU A 178 -30.29 -8.28 -35.59
CA LEU A 178 -31.65 -8.03 -35.11
C LEU A 178 -31.55 -7.30 -33.76
N GLU A 179 -31.44 -5.97 -33.78
CA GLU A 179 -31.43 -5.16 -32.56
C GLU A 179 -32.80 -4.55 -32.30
N VAL A 180 -33.25 -4.72 -31.07
CA VAL A 180 -34.32 -3.87 -30.54
C VAL A 180 -33.66 -2.53 -30.27
N CYS A 181 -33.85 -1.55 -31.15
CA CYS A 181 -33.49 -0.17 -30.85
C CYS A 181 -34.50 0.34 -29.81
N ASN A 182 -34.25 -0.03 -28.56
CA ASN A 182 -34.77 0.70 -27.45
C ASN A 182 -34.00 2.03 -27.45
N ASN A 183 -34.71 3.15 -27.25
CA ASN A 183 -34.13 4.25 -26.47
C ASN A 183 -33.21 5.26 -27.19
N THR A 184 -33.64 5.87 -28.31
CA THR A 184 -32.85 6.94 -28.96
C THR A 184 -33.52 8.32 -28.88
N CYS A 185 -32.84 9.31 -28.29
CA CYS A 185 -33.19 10.72 -28.40
C CYS A 185 -32.54 11.29 -29.66
N CYS A 186 -33.29 11.93 -30.55
CA CYS A 186 -32.74 12.52 -31.76
C CYS A 186 -33.23 13.95 -32.01
N TRP A 187 -32.34 14.76 -32.60
CA TRP A 187 -32.67 16.09 -33.07
C TRP A 187 -32.81 16.11 -34.60
N SER A 188 -34.00 16.37 -35.11
CA SER A 188 -34.25 16.40 -36.56
C SER A 188 -33.76 17.69 -37.25
N ASP A 189 -33.50 18.73 -36.47
CA ASP A 189 -32.98 20.02 -36.93
C ASP A 189 -31.79 20.45 -36.06
N THR A 190 -30.62 20.53 -36.67
CA THR A 190 -29.34 20.79 -36.00
C THR A 190 -28.98 22.28 -35.97
N SER A 191 -29.80 23.12 -36.62
CA SER A 191 -29.50 24.54 -36.82
C SER A 191 -29.81 25.41 -35.60
N SER A 192 -30.41 24.83 -34.55
CA SER A 192 -30.84 25.48 -33.31
C SER A 192 -30.14 24.94 -32.05
N PHE A 193 -28.96 24.33 -32.20
CA PHE A 193 -28.15 23.81 -31.11
C PHE A 193 -27.06 24.82 -30.77
N ASP A 194 -26.95 25.20 -29.50
CA ASP A 194 -26.03 26.24 -29.03
C ASP A 194 -24.62 25.70 -28.70
N GLY A 195 -24.44 24.36 -28.68
CA GLY A 195 -23.14 23.69 -28.50
C GLY A 195 -22.40 23.30 -29.80
N THR A 196 -21.35 22.48 -29.67
CA THR A 196 -20.59 21.92 -30.81
C THR A 196 -20.96 20.46 -31.08
N TRP A 197 -21.38 20.17 -32.31
CA TRP A 197 -21.68 18.81 -32.76
C TRP A 197 -20.41 18.05 -33.14
N LEU A 198 -20.09 16.96 -32.43
CA LEU A 198 -18.84 16.20 -32.59
C LEU A 198 -18.96 15.04 -33.58
N ALA A 199 -20.15 14.43 -33.72
CA ALA A 199 -20.41 13.33 -34.65
C ALA A 199 -21.85 13.30 -35.17
N GLU A 200 -22.04 12.90 -36.43
CA GLU A 200 -23.33 12.81 -37.14
C GLU A 200 -23.84 11.36 -37.23
N GLY A 201 -25.11 11.11 -36.95
CA GLY A 201 -25.69 9.77 -36.98
C GLY A 201 -25.83 9.12 -38.36
N ILE A 202 -25.76 7.79 -38.41
CA ILE A 202 -25.97 6.94 -39.58
C ILE A 202 -27.07 5.92 -39.27
N GLY A 203 -28.24 6.04 -39.93
CA GLY A 203 -29.35 5.10 -39.82
C GLY A 203 -30.18 4.99 -41.10
N SER A 204 -30.75 3.81 -41.37
CA SER A 204 -31.49 3.50 -42.62
C SER A 204 -32.99 3.89 -42.61
N VAL A 205 -33.50 4.41 -41.49
CA VAL A 205 -34.88 4.90 -41.35
C VAL A 205 -34.85 6.43 -41.28
N SER A 206 -35.14 7.05 -42.43
CA SER A 206 -35.41 8.47 -42.69
C SER A 206 -35.24 9.50 -41.54
N ASN A 207 -34.22 10.36 -41.72
CA ASN A 207 -34.11 11.75 -41.21
C ASN A 207 -33.82 12.01 -39.71
N SER A 208 -32.91 11.29 -39.07
CA SER A 208 -32.35 11.67 -37.77
C SER A 208 -30.92 12.20 -37.91
N SER A 209 -30.64 13.37 -37.34
CA SER A 209 -29.36 14.08 -37.42
C SER A 209 -28.74 14.26 -36.03
N VAL A 210 -27.45 13.93 -35.93
CA VAL A 210 -26.46 14.21 -34.86
C VAL A 210 -26.63 13.52 -33.50
N GLU A 211 -25.54 12.89 -33.04
CA GLU A 211 -25.58 11.82 -32.02
C GLU A 211 -24.46 11.93 -30.94
N CYS A 212 -23.53 12.88 -31.09
CA CYS A 212 -22.61 13.27 -30.03
C CYS A 212 -22.32 14.76 -30.12
N GLY A 213 -22.49 15.48 -29.02
CA GLY A 213 -22.27 16.92 -28.93
C GLY A 213 -21.64 17.31 -27.61
N GLU A 214 -21.08 18.52 -27.58
CA GLU A 214 -20.55 19.13 -26.37
C GLU A 214 -21.10 20.54 -26.15
N TYR A 215 -21.23 20.89 -24.87
CA TYR A 215 -21.47 22.26 -24.40
C TYR A 215 -20.25 22.74 -23.63
N SER A 216 -20.01 24.04 -23.69
CA SER A 216 -19.14 24.75 -22.75
C SER A 216 -19.99 25.76 -22.00
N SER A 217 -20.26 25.50 -20.72
CA SER A 217 -21.02 26.39 -19.85
C SER A 217 -20.16 26.73 -18.63
N GLY A 218 -19.98 28.01 -18.33
CA GLY A 218 -19.04 28.47 -17.30
C GLY A 218 -17.60 27.96 -17.54
N LYS A 219 -16.97 27.37 -16.52
CA LYS A 219 -15.61 26.81 -16.61
C LYS A 219 -15.58 25.31 -16.97
N GLY A 220 -16.72 24.63 -16.94
CA GLY A 220 -16.84 23.18 -17.12
C GLY A 220 -17.18 22.78 -18.55
N LYS A 221 -17.19 21.46 -18.78
CA LYS A 221 -17.53 20.86 -20.07
C LYS A 221 -18.66 19.87 -19.90
N VAL A 222 -19.59 19.84 -20.83
CA VAL A 222 -20.65 18.84 -20.87
C VAL A 222 -20.54 18.09 -22.19
N VAL A 223 -20.36 16.78 -22.15
CA VAL A 223 -20.44 15.92 -23.34
C VAL A 223 -21.71 15.12 -23.24
N PHE A 224 -22.44 14.99 -24.35
CA PHE A 224 -23.54 14.06 -24.43
C PHE A 224 -23.43 13.16 -25.65
N VAL A 225 -23.90 11.93 -25.48
CA VAL A 225 -24.01 10.95 -26.54
C VAL A 225 -25.47 10.47 -26.55
N GLY A 226 -26.19 10.84 -27.61
CA GLY A 226 -27.57 10.44 -27.84
C GLY A 226 -27.64 9.46 -29.01
N SER A 227 -28.65 8.58 -29.02
CA SER A 227 -28.89 7.49 -29.98
C SER A 227 -28.26 6.14 -29.63
N GLY A 228 -28.76 5.08 -30.26
CA GLY A 228 -28.43 3.66 -30.05
C GLY A 228 -27.03 3.28 -30.53
N ALA A 229 -26.07 4.18 -30.36
CA ALA A 229 -24.64 4.01 -30.54
C ALA A 229 -23.89 3.88 -29.19
N TYR A 230 -24.61 3.92 -28.07
CA TYR A 230 -24.07 3.83 -26.72
C TYR A 230 -24.92 2.88 -25.88
N ASP A 231 -24.64 1.59 -25.99
CA ASP A 231 -25.34 0.50 -25.31
C ASP A 231 -24.32 -0.42 -24.61
N TRP A 232 -24.32 -0.42 -23.28
CA TRP A 232 -23.41 -1.24 -22.47
C TRP A 232 -23.84 -2.72 -22.35
N TYR A 233 -25.04 -3.08 -22.80
CA TYR A 233 -25.63 -4.41 -22.67
C TYR A 233 -26.41 -4.85 -23.92
N THR A 234 -25.67 -5.28 -24.95
CA THR A 234 -26.24 -6.04 -26.07
C THR A 234 -26.03 -7.53 -25.85
N ASN A 235 -27.12 -8.32 -25.91
CA ASN A 235 -27.06 -9.79 -25.91
C ASN A 235 -26.44 -10.29 -27.23
N GLY A 236 -25.11 -10.20 -27.36
CA GLY A 236 -24.35 -10.78 -28.46
C GLY A 236 -23.56 -9.81 -29.35
N ALA A 237 -23.17 -8.62 -28.90
CA ALA A 237 -22.21 -7.81 -29.67
C ALA A 237 -20.85 -8.51 -29.85
N GLU A 238 -20.25 -8.34 -31.03
CA GLU A 238 -18.89 -8.81 -31.30
C GLU A 238 -17.86 -8.05 -30.44
N ASN A 239 -16.74 -8.71 -30.08
CA ASN A 239 -15.69 -8.15 -29.20
C ASN A 239 -15.23 -6.73 -29.60
N LEU A 240 -15.18 -6.44 -30.91
CA LEU A 240 -14.72 -5.16 -31.44
C LEU A 240 -15.63 -3.98 -31.06
N SER A 241 -16.94 -4.21 -30.94
CA SER A 241 -17.92 -3.18 -30.56
C SER A 241 -17.76 -2.77 -29.08
N ARG A 242 -17.51 -3.76 -28.20
CA ARG A 242 -17.28 -3.53 -26.77
C ARG A 242 -15.96 -2.81 -26.51
N GLU A 243 -14.90 -3.16 -27.22
CA GLU A 243 -13.59 -2.49 -27.14
C GLU A 243 -13.67 -1.01 -27.55
N ASN A 244 -14.36 -0.72 -28.67
CA ASN A 244 -14.56 0.66 -29.11
C ASN A 244 -15.42 1.46 -28.11
N LEU A 245 -16.49 0.89 -27.56
CA LEU A 245 -17.34 1.58 -26.58
C LEU A 245 -16.58 1.87 -25.28
N THR A 246 -15.83 0.89 -24.75
CA THR A 246 -14.98 1.08 -23.57
C THR A 246 -13.97 2.19 -23.79
N LYS A 247 -13.27 2.18 -24.95
CA LYS A 247 -12.26 3.18 -25.27
C LYS A 247 -12.85 4.57 -25.51
N PHE A 248 -14.00 4.65 -26.18
CA PHE A 248 -14.73 5.89 -26.40
C PHE A 248 -15.15 6.52 -25.07
N THR A 249 -15.69 5.72 -24.15
CA THR A 249 -16.08 6.14 -22.80
C THR A 249 -14.87 6.62 -22.01
N SER A 250 -13.76 5.87 -22.02
CA SER A 250 -12.52 6.27 -21.35
C SER A 250 -11.97 7.59 -21.89
N ASN A 251 -12.02 7.81 -23.21
CA ASN A 251 -11.54 9.06 -23.80
C ASN A 251 -12.45 10.25 -23.44
N ILE A 252 -13.77 10.07 -23.38
CA ILE A 252 -14.72 11.11 -22.94
C ILE A 252 -14.45 11.47 -21.48
N LEU A 253 -14.32 10.47 -20.60
CA LEU A 253 -14.04 10.70 -19.19
C LEU A 253 -12.66 11.34 -18.99
N ALA A 254 -11.63 10.92 -19.73
CA ALA A 254 -10.32 11.58 -19.69
C ALA A 254 -10.34 13.02 -20.23
N TYR A 255 -11.18 13.30 -21.21
CA TYR A 255 -11.42 14.65 -21.74
C TYR A 255 -12.14 15.56 -20.72
N LEU A 256 -13.10 15.01 -19.98
CA LEU A 256 -13.86 15.72 -18.95
C LEU A 256 -13.08 15.89 -17.64
N LEU A 257 -12.32 14.88 -17.23
CA LEU A 257 -11.45 14.91 -16.06
C LEU A 257 -10.20 15.77 -16.29
N GLY A 258 -9.91 16.13 -17.54
CA GLY A 258 -8.78 16.99 -17.86
C GLY A 258 -7.44 16.32 -17.57
N ASN A 259 -7.06 15.35 -18.40
CA ASN A 259 -5.63 15.14 -18.69
C ASN A 259 -5.03 16.45 -19.22
N ARG A 260 -4.65 17.33 -18.29
CA ARG A 260 -4.16 18.69 -18.54
C ARG A 260 -2.74 18.58 -19.07
N GLN A 261 -2.63 18.59 -20.39
CA GLN A 261 -1.38 18.94 -21.06
C GLN A 261 -1.60 20.27 -21.82
N ILE A 262 -0.73 20.68 -22.72
CA ILE A 262 0.13 21.87 -22.54
C ILE A 262 -0.31 23.16 -23.30
N PHE A 263 0.51 24.21 -23.24
CA PHE A 263 0.77 25.24 -24.27
C PHE A 263 -0.02 26.55 -24.30
N LEU A 264 0.74 27.64 -24.10
CA LEU A 264 0.32 29.03 -24.07
C LEU A 264 1.09 29.85 -25.13
N GLY A 265 0.45 30.17 -26.27
CA GLY A 265 1.00 31.10 -27.25
C GLY A 265 0.82 32.55 -26.79
N LEU A 266 1.73 33.08 -25.98
CA LEU A 266 1.61 34.47 -25.53
C LEU A 266 2.21 35.46 -26.55
N LEU A 267 1.44 35.74 -27.60
CA LEU A 267 1.59 36.99 -28.34
C LEU A 267 0.93 38.13 -27.57
N GLY A 268 1.36 39.38 -27.83
CA GLY A 268 0.70 40.59 -27.35
C GLY A 268 -0.74 40.76 -27.86
N ASN A 269 -1.13 41.94 -28.32
CA ASN A 269 -2.51 42.24 -28.80
C ASN A 269 -3.10 41.35 -29.94
N LYS A 270 -2.44 40.25 -30.33
CA LYS A 270 -2.85 39.31 -31.37
C LYS A 270 -3.70 38.18 -30.76
N THR A 271 -5.02 38.26 -30.95
CA THR A 271 -6.01 37.34 -30.34
C THR A 271 -6.36 36.11 -31.19
N ILE A 272 -5.68 35.87 -32.31
CA ILE A 272 -6.09 34.89 -33.34
C ILE A 272 -4.85 34.20 -33.94
N TYR A 273 -4.88 32.87 -34.11
CA TYR A 273 -3.84 32.03 -34.74
C TYR A 273 -3.31 32.59 -36.07
N GLU A 274 -4.16 33.25 -36.86
CA GLU A 274 -3.79 33.89 -38.13
C GLU A 274 -2.69 34.97 -37.99
N ASN A 275 -2.52 35.52 -36.79
CA ASN A 275 -1.55 36.57 -36.50
C ASN A 275 -0.18 36.06 -36.01
N LEU A 276 -0.04 34.75 -35.79
CA LEU A 276 1.23 34.09 -35.46
C LEU A 276 2.19 34.15 -36.67
N SER A 277 3.50 34.23 -36.40
CA SER A 277 4.52 33.97 -37.42
C SER A 277 4.42 32.52 -37.92
N ASP A 278 4.99 32.21 -39.08
CA ASP A 278 4.93 30.83 -39.61
C ASP A 278 5.66 29.83 -38.69
N GLU A 279 6.71 30.27 -37.99
CA GLU A 279 7.40 29.45 -36.99
C GLU A 279 6.55 29.23 -35.72
N GLU A 280 5.89 30.29 -35.23
CA GLU A 280 5.00 30.19 -34.08
C GLU A 280 3.78 29.30 -34.38
N LYS A 281 3.30 29.29 -35.63
CA LYS A 281 2.25 28.37 -36.10
C LYS A 281 2.72 26.93 -36.08
N GLU A 282 3.93 26.64 -36.57
CA GLU A 282 4.45 25.27 -36.57
C GLU A 282 4.67 24.73 -35.14
N ALA A 283 5.21 25.57 -34.24
CA ALA A 283 5.34 25.22 -32.83
C ALA A 283 3.96 24.96 -32.18
N TYR A 284 2.97 25.82 -32.45
CA TYR A 284 1.58 25.65 -32.01
C TYR A 284 0.97 24.35 -32.53
N ASP A 285 1.09 24.10 -33.85
CA ASP A 285 0.50 22.93 -34.51
C ASP A 285 1.12 21.64 -33.99
N TRP A 286 2.44 21.62 -33.77
CA TRP A 286 3.11 20.49 -33.15
C TRP A 286 2.63 20.23 -31.72
N ALA A 287 2.50 21.28 -30.89
CA ALA A 287 2.08 21.13 -29.49
C ALA A 287 0.66 20.55 -29.39
N ILE A 288 -0.27 21.05 -30.21
CA ILE A 288 -1.67 20.60 -30.21
C ILE A 288 -1.82 19.22 -30.87
N SER A 289 -0.96 18.88 -31.83
CA SER A 289 -0.98 17.57 -32.47
C SER A 289 -0.43 16.45 -31.58
N ASN A 290 0.48 16.77 -30.66
CA ASN A 290 1.18 15.79 -29.83
C ASN A 290 0.73 15.76 -28.36
N TYR A 291 0.20 16.87 -27.84
CA TYR A 291 -0.19 17.04 -26.43
C TYR A 291 -1.57 17.68 -26.32
N ALA A 292 -2.31 17.37 -25.23
CA ALA A 292 -3.67 17.86 -25.02
C ALA A 292 -3.68 19.36 -24.63
N SER A 293 -3.55 20.25 -25.62
CA SER A 293 -3.07 21.61 -25.39
C SER A 293 -4.11 22.74 -25.57
N ASN A 294 -3.99 23.89 -24.87
CA ASN A 294 -4.94 25.03 -24.95
C ASN A 294 -4.29 26.44 -24.99
N TYR A 295 -4.59 27.21 -26.04
CA TYR A 295 -4.13 28.60 -26.16
C TYR A 295 -4.79 29.57 -25.16
N ILE A 296 -3.98 30.40 -24.50
CA ILE A 296 -4.42 31.50 -23.62
C ILE A 296 -3.59 32.74 -23.97
N SER A 297 -4.18 33.94 -23.95
CA SER A 297 -3.44 35.20 -24.16
C SER A 297 -3.10 35.90 -22.84
N PHE A 298 -2.18 36.87 -22.83
CA PHE A 298 -1.90 37.66 -21.62
C PHE A 298 -3.15 38.38 -21.13
N ASN A 299 -4.00 38.84 -22.05
CA ASN A 299 -5.27 39.46 -21.70
C ASN A 299 -6.23 38.47 -21.00
N ASN A 300 -6.18 37.17 -21.29
CA ASN A 300 -6.96 36.19 -20.53
C ASN A 300 -6.48 36.09 -19.08
N ILE A 301 -5.16 36.14 -18.85
CA ILE A 301 -4.56 36.11 -17.51
C ILE A 301 -4.87 37.40 -16.76
N ILE A 302 -4.72 38.57 -17.40
CA ILE A 302 -5.07 39.87 -16.81
C ILE A 302 -6.55 39.88 -16.36
N ASN A 303 -7.44 39.34 -17.19
CA ASN A 303 -8.88 39.29 -16.88
C ASN A 303 -9.26 38.17 -15.91
N THR A 304 -8.49 37.07 -15.86
CA THR A 304 -8.75 35.90 -15.02
C THR A 304 -7.41 35.24 -14.63
N PRO A 305 -6.71 35.73 -13.60
CA PRO A 305 -5.38 35.25 -13.25
C PRO A 305 -5.32 33.75 -12.96
N SER A 306 -6.31 33.20 -12.27
CA SER A 306 -6.40 31.78 -11.92
C SER A 306 -6.70 30.85 -13.10
N ILE A 307 -6.81 31.37 -14.33
CA ILE A 307 -6.93 30.51 -15.50
C ILE A 307 -5.69 29.62 -15.66
N ILE A 308 -4.52 30.10 -15.23
CA ILE A 308 -3.27 29.35 -15.39
C ILE A 308 -3.11 28.22 -14.39
N ASP A 309 -3.82 28.26 -13.25
CA ASP A 309 -3.86 27.19 -12.24
C ASP A 309 -4.53 25.92 -12.80
N THR A 310 -5.15 26.04 -13.98
CA THR A 310 -5.73 24.90 -14.69
C THR A 310 -4.70 24.07 -15.47
N PHE A 311 -3.41 24.45 -15.45
CA PHE A 311 -2.34 23.77 -16.17
C PHE A 311 -1.27 23.24 -15.21
N ASN A 312 -0.45 22.30 -15.69
CA ASN A 312 0.74 21.84 -14.95
C ASN A 312 2.05 22.37 -15.57
N LEU A 313 2.00 22.76 -16.85
CA LEU A 313 3.11 23.33 -17.60
C LEU A 313 2.62 24.46 -18.50
N ILE A 314 3.29 25.61 -18.43
CA ILE A 314 3.10 26.75 -19.33
C ILE A 314 4.31 26.84 -20.25
N TRP A 315 4.10 26.73 -21.56
CA TRP A 315 5.15 26.96 -22.54
C TRP A 315 4.89 28.25 -23.30
N TRP A 316 5.78 29.24 -23.18
CA TRP A 316 5.79 30.47 -23.95
C TRP A 316 6.89 30.42 -25.01
N HIS A 317 6.47 30.36 -26.27
CA HIS A 317 7.33 30.51 -27.44
C HIS A 317 7.09 31.88 -28.10
N TYR A 318 8.16 32.63 -28.37
CA TYR A 318 8.08 33.96 -28.99
C TYR A 318 9.18 34.13 -30.03
N ASN A 319 8.82 34.42 -31.29
CA ASN A 319 9.79 34.48 -32.39
C ASN A 319 10.07 35.90 -32.93
N GLU A 320 9.51 36.94 -32.33
CA GLU A 320 9.78 38.32 -32.79
C GLU A 320 10.97 38.95 -32.04
N ASN A 321 11.99 39.43 -32.76
CA ASN A 321 13.08 40.22 -32.20
C ASN A 321 12.65 41.68 -31.92
N THR A 322 11.60 41.84 -31.13
CA THR A 322 11.05 43.13 -30.69
C THR A 322 10.93 43.17 -29.17
N SER A 323 10.63 44.35 -28.61
CA SER A 323 10.31 44.47 -27.18
C SER A 323 9.18 43.52 -26.80
N LEU A 324 9.29 42.85 -25.66
CA LEU A 324 8.25 41.97 -25.11
C LEU A 324 6.87 42.67 -25.13
N PRO A 325 5.78 41.93 -25.34
CA PRO A 325 4.43 42.48 -25.30
C PRO A 325 4.18 43.32 -24.03
N MET A 326 3.52 44.47 -24.16
CA MET A 326 3.25 45.33 -23.01
C MET A 326 2.40 44.62 -21.94
N GLU A 327 1.49 43.75 -22.37
CA GLU A 327 0.60 42.94 -21.54
C GLU A 327 1.37 41.89 -20.72
N SER A 328 2.54 41.43 -21.19
CA SER A 328 3.37 40.51 -20.41
C SER A 328 3.93 41.18 -19.17
N SER A 329 4.08 42.51 -19.16
CA SER A 329 4.64 43.25 -18.03
C SER A 329 3.58 43.73 -17.03
N ASP A 330 2.33 43.26 -17.15
CA ASP A 330 1.27 43.58 -16.21
C ASP A 330 1.47 42.82 -14.89
N ASN A 331 1.29 43.50 -13.75
CA ASN A 331 1.47 42.88 -12.42
C ASN A 331 0.58 41.66 -12.23
N ALA A 332 -0.64 41.63 -12.78
CA ALA A 332 -1.53 40.48 -12.65
C ALA A 332 -0.97 39.23 -13.33
N VAL A 333 -0.23 39.39 -14.43
CA VAL A 333 0.43 38.30 -15.15
C VAL A 333 1.66 37.83 -14.39
N ILE A 334 2.48 38.77 -13.91
CA ILE A 334 3.68 38.48 -13.13
C ILE A 334 3.32 37.73 -11.84
N ASP A 335 2.35 38.24 -11.07
CA ASP A 335 1.90 37.64 -9.81
C ASP A 335 1.33 36.23 -10.04
N ALA A 336 0.50 36.04 -11.08
CA ALA A 336 -0.08 34.75 -11.40
C ALA A 336 1.01 33.72 -11.73
N LEU A 337 1.91 34.04 -12.67
CA LEU A 337 2.98 33.12 -13.07
C LEU A 337 3.92 32.81 -11.90
N SER A 338 4.21 33.80 -11.05
CA SER A 338 5.04 33.61 -9.86
C SER A 338 4.38 32.66 -8.87
N SER A 339 3.07 32.81 -8.63
CA SER A 339 2.30 31.89 -7.78
C SER A 339 2.29 30.49 -8.36
N PHE A 340 1.96 30.36 -9.64
CA PHE A 340 1.90 29.10 -10.38
C PHE A 340 3.21 28.31 -10.27
N ILE A 341 4.36 28.95 -10.50
CA ILE A 341 5.67 28.30 -10.38
C ILE A 341 5.94 27.92 -8.92
N SER A 342 5.67 28.83 -7.98
CA SER A 342 5.93 28.57 -6.55
C SER A 342 5.13 27.40 -5.98
N GLU A 343 3.99 27.06 -6.59
CA GLU A 343 3.09 25.96 -6.21
C GLU A 343 3.41 24.64 -6.94
N GLY A 344 4.50 24.58 -7.70
CA GLY A 344 4.95 23.36 -8.39
C GLY A 344 4.65 23.31 -9.88
N GLY A 345 4.13 24.39 -10.46
CA GLY A 345 3.94 24.52 -11.90
C GLY A 345 5.27 24.64 -12.66
N GLY A 346 5.32 24.06 -13.86
CA GLY A 346 6.46 24.19 -14.77
C GLY A 346 6.29 25.35 -15.76
N VAL A 347 7.33 26.15 -16.00
CA VAL A 347 7.34 27.16 -17.08
C VAL A 347 8.48 26.89 -18.06
N LEU A 348 8.17 26.86 -19.35
CA LEU A 348 9.15 26.75 -20.43
C LEU A 348 9.13 28.05 -21.25
N LEU A 349 10.28 28.71 -21.36
CA LEU A 349 10.46 29.89 -22.22
C LEU A 349 11.35 29.52 -23.40
N SER A 350 10.91 29.82 -24.61
CA SER A 350 11.69 29.51 -25.82
C SER A 350 11.68 30.64 -26.85
N GLY A 351 12.71 30.70 -27.71
CA GLY A 351 12.87 31.78 -28.68
C GLY A 351 13.40 33.05 -28.03
N PHE A 352 12.65 34.15 -28.14
CA PHE A 352 12.92 35.44 -27.49
C PHE A 352 12.21 35.59 -26.13
N ALA A 353 11.34 34.65 -25.75
CA ALA A 353 10.66 34.64 -24.46
C ALA A 353 11.60 34.59 -23.22
N PRO A 354 12.82 34.01 -23.27
CA PRO A 354 13.74 34.03 -22.13
C PRO A 354 14.07 35.43 -21.60
N GLN A 355 13.88 36.51 -22.37
CA GLN A 355 14.03 37.89 -21.86
C GLN A 355 13.07 38.22 -20.71
N TYR A 356 11.99 37.45 -20.54
CA TYR A 356 10.97 37.69 -19.53
C TYR A 356 11.33 37.23 -18.12
N VAL A 357 12.41 36.45 -17.95
CA VAL A 357 12.85 36.00 -16.60
C VAL A 357 13.06 37.16 -15.63
N VAL A 358 13.48 38.33 -16.13
CA VAL A 358 13.68 39.55 -15.35
C VAL A 358 12.35 40.15 -14.87
N ASN A 359 11.33 40.13 -15.73
CA ASN A 359 10.01 40.61 -15.37
C ASN A 359 9.33 39.71 -14.33
N MET A 360 9.66 38.42 -14.31
CA MET A 360 9.23 37.48 -13.27
C MET A 360 10.07 37.54 -11.99
N GLY A 361 11.12 38.38 -11.95
CA GLY A 361 12.04 38.45 -10.81
C GLY A 361 12.85 37.17 -10.58
N ILE A 362 13.00 36.32 -11.60
CA ILE A 362 13.78 35.07 -11.56
C ILE A 362 15.27 35.37 -11.75
N GLU A 363 15.60 36.43 -12.48
CA GLU A 363 16.97 36.79 -12.88
C GLU A 363 17.11 38.32 -12.87
N ASP A 364 18.27 38.84 -12.45
CA ASP A 364 18.47 40.29 -12.32
C ASP A 364 18.79 40.96 -13.67
N THR A 365 19.35 40.21 -14.63
CA THR A 365 19.82 40.74 -15.91
C THR A 365 19.30 39.92 -17.10
N PRO A 366 18.71 40.56 -18.14
CA PRO A 366 18.26 39.82 -19.31
C PRO A 366 19.47 39.31 -20.11
N PRO A 367 19.29 38.32 -21.01
CA PRO A 367 20.32 37.84 -21.93
C PRO A 367 21.07 39.00 -22.65
N GLN A 368 22.41 38.92 -22.76
CA GLN A 368 23.31 40.08 -22.93
C GLN A 368 23.60 40.55 -24.37
N GLU A 369 23.47 39.75 -25.44
CA GLU A 369 23.79 40.20 -26.81
C GLU A 369 22.77 39.80 -27.89
N ILE A 370 22.16 40.80 -28.53
CA ILE A 370 21.57 40.71 -29.88
C ILE A 370 22.67 41.15 -30.87
N SER A 371 23.54 40.23 -31.27
CA SER A 371 24.67 40.52 -32.17
C SER A 371 24.23 40.60 -33.64
N ASN A 372 24.47 41.75 -34.29
CA ASN A 372 24.23 42.02 -35.72
C ASN A 372 25.43 41.64 -36.63
N GLU A 373 26.42 40.89 -36.13
CA GLU A 373 27.64 40.60 -36.88
C GLU A 373 27.52 39.26 -37.62
N PRO A 374 27.62 39.23 -38.97
CA PRO A 374 27.54 37.99 -39.74
C PRO A 374 28.76 37.11 -39.44
N THR A 375 28.54 35.91 -38.92
CA THR A 375 29.61 34.93 -38.73
C THR A 375 29.74 34.05 -39.97
N THR A 376 30.98 33.65 -40.30
CA THR A 376 31.30 32.82 -41.47
C THR A 376 31.39 31.32 -41.11
N SER A 377 30.84 30.88 -39.98
CA SER A 377 30.90 29.48 -39.53
C SER A 377 29.83 28.63 -40.20
N SER A 378 30.22 27.44 -40.67
CA SER A 378 29.36 26.44 -41.30
C SER A 378 28.91 25.33 -40.34
N VAL A 379 29.09 25.50 -39.03
CA VAL A 379 28.72 24.53 -37.99
C VAL A 379 28.08 25.31 -36.85
N TRP A 380 26.81 25.04 -36.57
CA TRP A 380 26.00 25.65 -35.51
C TRP A 380 25.41 24.54 -34.65
N GLY A 381 25.21 24.72 -33.34
CA GLY A 381 24.68 23.67 -32.47
C GLY A 381 24.98 23.85 -30.99
N PHE A 382 24.36 23.05 -30.11
CA PHE A 382 24.71 23.01 -28.69
C PHE A 382 25.41 21.71 -28.28
N THR A 383 26.27 21.80 -27.28
CA THR A 383 26.94 20.69 -26.58
C THR A 383 26.35 20.56 -25.18
N GLN A 384 25.96 19.35 -24.81
CA GLN A 384 25.42 19.04 -23.47
C GLN A 384 26.52 19.16 -22.41
N ILE A 385 26.21 19.84 -21.31
CA ILE A 385 27.09 19.93 -20.13
C ILE A 385 26.89 18.70 -19.25
N ASP A 386 25.63 18.37 -18.94
CA ASP A 386 25.23 17.11 -18.30
C ASP A 386 24.54 16.18 -19.31
N ARG A 387 25.22 15.09 -19.66
CA ARG A 387 24.71 14.10 -20.65
C ARG A 387 23.65 13.17 -20.09
N ASN A 388 23.49 13.10 -18.77
CA ASN A 388 22.53 12.23 -18.11
C ASN A 388 21.23 12.95 -17.74
N HIS A 389 21.16 14.27 -17.99
CA HIS A 389 19.97 15.05 -17.71
C HIS A 389 18.79 14.54 -18.55
N LEU A 390 17.62 14.33 -17.92
CA LEU A 390 16.47 13.66 -18.55
C LEU A 390 15.98 14.35 -19.84
N ILE A 391 16.13 15.67 -19.95
CA ILE A 391 15.72 16.40 -21.15
C ILE A 391 16.51 15.99 -22.41
N PHE A 392 17.67 15.36 -22.26
CA PHE A 392 18.53 14.93 -23.36
C PHE A 392 18.43 13.42 -23.68
N ARG A 393 17.51 12.69 -23.03
CA ARG A 393 17.30 11.25 -23.22
C ARG A 393 17.07 10.90 -24.70
N ASP A 394 17.69 9.82 -25.16
CA ASP A 394 17.56 9.23 -26.51
C ASP A 394 17.96 10.14 -27.70
N MET A 395 18.61 11.27 -27.43
CA MET A 395 19.13 12.13 -28.49
C MET A 395 20.32 11.46 -29.22
N LEU A 396 20.23 11.39 -30.55
CA LEU A 396 21.15 10.60 -31.39
C LEU A 396 22.58 11.17 -31.52
N ASN A 397 22.85 12.41 -31.07
CA ASN A 397 24.18 13.04 -31.12
C ASN A 397 24.38 14.11 -30.00
N PRO A 398 25.56 14.16 -29.34
CA PRO A 398 25.86 15.14 -28.28
C PRO A 398 26.19 16.55 -28.80
N VAL A 399 26.20 16.74 -30.12
CA VAL A 399 26.29 18.04 -30.81
C VAL A 399 25.13 18.11 -31.79
N VAL A 400 24.07 18.84 -31.46
CA VAL A 400 22.94 19.05 -32.39
C VAL A 400 23.40 20.05 -33.44
N THR A 401 23.87 19.57 -34.60
CA THR A 401 24.44 20.49 -35.61
C THR A 401 23.32 21.13 -36.44
N LEU A 402 22.98 22.40 -36.23
CA LEU A 402 21.90 23.11 -36.93
C LEU A 402 22.39 23.71 -38.26
N SER A 403 22.45 22.87 -39.29
CA SER A 403 22.70 23.22 -40.72
C SER A 403 24.05 23.89 -41.06
N ALA A 404 24.50 23.69 -42.31
CA ALA A 404 25.78 24.19 -42.80
C ALA A 404 25.71 25.50 -43.60
N ASN A 405 24.55 26.18 -43.71
CA ASN A 405 24.36 27.26 -44.69
C ASN A 405 23.56 28.50 -44.24
N LEU A 406 23.34 28.72 -42.94
CA LEU A 406 22.75 29.98 -42.44
C LEU A 406 23.80 31.11 -42.47
N GLN A 407 24.07 31.64 -43.65
CA GLN A 407 24.82 32.89 -43.78
C GLN A 407 23.86 34.07 -43.69
N VAL A 408 24.04 34.85 -42.62
CA VAL A 408 23.48 36.18 -42.37
C VAL A 408 22.07 36.17 -41.79
N ASP A 409 21.97 36.04 -40.46
CA ASP A 409 20.85 36.64 -39.74
C ASP A 409 21.24 36.99 -38.30
N ASN A 410 20.72 38.12 -37.85
CA ASN A 410 21.37 39.05 -36.92
C ASN A 410 20.68 39.13 -35.53
N ASN A 411 19.93 38.11 -35.13
CA ASN A 411 19.04 38.19 -33.98
C ASN A 411 19.11 36.91 -33.12
N ILE A 412 20.02 36.86 -32.15
CA ILE A 412 20.18 35.72 -31.22
C ILE A 412 20.05 36.25 -29.79
N CYS A 413 19.46 35.46 -28.89
CA CYS A 413 19.31 35.79 -27.46
C CYS A 413 20.14 34.78 -26.66
N TRP A 414 21.15 35.20 -25.89
CA TRP A 414 21.97 34.29 -25.07
C TRP A 414 22.64 35.00 -23.88
N TRP A 415 23.13 34.23 -22.90
CA TRP A 415 24.01 34.75 -21.84
C TRP A 415 25.47 34.44 -22.19
N THR A 416 26.30 35.47 -22.29
CA THR A 416 27.71 35.39 -22.68
C THR A 416 28.68 35.15 -21.51
N ASP A 417 28.20 35.20 -20.26
CA ASP A 417 29.04 35.04 -19.07
C ASP A 417 28.36 34.13 -18.01
N PRO A 418 28.98 32.98 -17.65
CA PRO A 418 28.56 32.10 -16.56
C PRO A 418 28.45 32.70 -15.19
N GLU A 419 29.23 33.72 -14.89
CA GLU A 419 29.18 34.34 -13.58
C GLU A 419 27.96 35.26 -13.43
N THR A 420 27.16 35.45 -14.50
CA THR A 420 26.00 36.35 -14.53
C THR A 420 24.66 35.64 -14.76
N PHE A 421 24.63 34.31 -14.79
CA PHE A 421 23.40 33.51 -14.92
C PHE A 421 23.13 32.79 -13.61
N ASP A 422 21.99 33.07 -12.98
CA ASP A 422 21.67 32.58 -11.63
C ASP A 422 21.15 31.12 -11.62
N GLY A 423 20.84 30.55 -12.78
CA GLY A 423 20.33 29.17 -12.92
C GLY A 423 21.40 28.10 -13.17
N SER A 424 20.96 26.85 -13.36
CA SER A 424 21.78 25.71 -13.77
C SER A 424 21.98 25.65 -15.28
N TRP A 425 23.23 25.41 -15.69
CA TRP A 425 23.66 25.37 -17.09
C TRP A 425 23.53 23.96 -17.65
N LEU A 426 22.66 23.76 -18.65
CA LEU A 426 22.40 22.43 -19.21
C LEU A 426 23.10 22.19 -20.55
N ALA A 427 23.25 23.23 -21.38
CA ALA A 427 23.95 23.13 -22.66
C ALA A 427 24.58 24.45 -23.16
N ASP A 428 25.75 24.34 -23.80
CA ASP A 428 26.55 25.44 -24.37
C ASP A 428 26.47 25.48 -25.91
N LEU A 429 26.56 26.68 -26.51
CA LEU A 429 26.69 26.81 -27.97
C LEU A 429 28.10 26.42 -28.45
N VAL A 430 28.21 25.78 -29.62
CA VAL A 430 29.51 25.47 -30.26
C VAL A 430 30.09 26.73 -30.91
N TRP A 431 30.78 27.56 -30.12
CA TRP A 431 31.53 28.75 -30.57
C TRP A 431 32.75 29.00 -29.65
N PRO A 432 33.77 29.81 -30.01
CA PRO A 432 34.99 29.99 -29.20
C PRO A 432 34.80 30.58 -27.81
N ASP A 433 33.64 31.21 -27.55
CA ASP A 433 33.27 31.83 -26.28
C ASP A 433 32.11 31.05 -25.64
N SER A 434 32.12 30.84 -24.33
CA SER A 434 31.10 30.06 -23.59
C SER A 434 29.78 30.82 -23.50
N VAL A 435 28.67 30.18 -23.91
CA VAL A 435 27.36 30.84 -24.05
C VAL A 435 26.22 29.88 -23.67
N VAL A 436 25.33 30.31 -22.76
CA VAL A 436 24.15 29.51 -22.33
C VAL A 436 23.13 29.44 -23.45
N THR A 437 22.76 28.22 -23.82
CA THR A 437 21.72 27.96 -24.83
C THR A 437 20.49 27.25 -24.24
N ILE A 438 20.68 26.43 -23.20
CA ILE A 438 19.62 25.82 -22.41
C ILE A 438 19.99 25.96 -20.93
N GLY A 439 19.07 26.51 -20.14
CA GLY A 439 19.24 26.68 -18.70
C GLY A 439 17.99 26.31 -17.91
N GLU A 440 18.17 26.02 -16.63
CA GLU A 440 17.11 25.65 -15.69
C GLU A 440 17.20 26.50 -14.43
N TYR A 441 16.06 27.02 -13.99
CA TYR A 441 15.90 27.70 -12.72
C TYR A 441 14.96 26.90 -11.82
N GLU A 442 15.34 26.73 -10.56
CA GLU A 442 14.46 26.21 -9.51
C GLU A 442 13.84 27.37 -8.74
N VAL A 443 12.52 27.45 -8.71
CA VAL A 443 11.78 28.57 -8.10
C VAL A 443 10.67 28.00 -7.23
N GLY A 444 10.84 28.05 -5.90
CA GLY A 444 9.91 27.41 -4.96
C GLY A 444 9.91 25.88 -5.13
N SER A 445 8.73 25.28 -5.34
CA SER A 445 8.61 23.85 -5.69
C SER A 445 8.48 23.58 -7.19
N GLY A 446 8.51 24.61 -8.03
CA GLY A 446 8.40 24.51 -9.49
C GLY A 446 9.73 24.76 -10.21
N LYS A 447 9.67 24.69 -11.54
CA LYS A 447 10.86 24.77 -12.42
C LYS A 447 10.61 25.72 -13.58
N VAL A 448 11.65 26.43 -14.01
CA VAL A 448 11.64 27.22 -15.25
C VAL A 448 12.78 26.78 -16.17
N ILE A 449 12.45 26.28 -17.36
CA ILE A 449 13.45 25.98 -18.40
C ILE A 449 13.46 27.11 -19.44
N VAL A 450 14.66 27.52 -19.85
CA VAL A 450 14.86 28.50 -20.93
C VAL A 450 15.61 27.86 -22.11
N VAL A 451 15.13 28.11 -23.33
CA VAL A 451 15.73 27.63 -24.60
C VAL A 451 15.86 28.79 -25.59
N CYS A 452 17.08 29.17 -25.94
CA CYS A 452 17.35 30.38 -26.73
C CYS A 452 17.17 30.23 -28.27
N SER A 453 16.89 31.34 -28.98
CA SER A 453 16.30 31.41 -30.34
C SER A 453 17.04 30.77 -31.53
N ARG A 454 18.24 30.22 -31.35
CA ARG A 454 18.90 29.42 -32.42
C ARG A 454 19.29 28.01 -32.00
N ALA A 455 18.84 27.54 -30.84
CA ALA A 455 18.70 26.10 -30.57
C ALA A 455 17.33 25.56 -30.97
N PHE A 456 16.46 26.40 -31.53
CA PHE A 456 15.04 26.17 -31.56
C PHE A 456 14.39 26.89 -32.75
N ASP A 457 14.48 26.29 -33.93
CA ASP A 457 13.91 26.81 -35.18
C ASP A 457 13.04 25.72 -35.81
N TRP A 458 11.71 25.91 -35.76
CA TRP A 458 10.74 24.94 -36.26
C TRP A 458 10.62 24.97 -37.79
N TYR A 459 10.82 26.15 -38.41
CA TYR A 459 10.48 26.42 -39.81
C TYR A 459 11.66 26.99 -40.60
N ILE A 460 12.06 26.30 -41.67
CA ILE A 460 13.11 26.77 -42.59
C ILE A 460 12.47 27.05 -43.97
N GLU A 461 12.56 28.30 -44.45
CA GLU A 461 11.91 28.77 -45.70
C GLU A 461 12.23 27.93 -46.96
N ASP A 462 13.34 27.17 -46.99
CA ASP A 462 13.85 26.50 -48.21
C ASP A 462 14.20 24.98 -48.06
N GLY A 463 13.70 24.24 -47.06
CA GLY A 463 13.96 22.78 -47.01
C GLY A 463 13.48 21.99 -45.79
N VAL A 464 13.76 20.68 -45.78
CA VAL A 464 13.49 19.76 -44.65
C VAL A 464 14.51 20.03 -43.54
N ASN A 465 14.05 20.41 -42.34
CA ASN A 465 14.91 20.48 -41.15
C ASN A 465 15.41 19.07 -40.80
N ALA A 466 16.66 18.78 -41.15
CA ALA A 466 17.30 17.47 -40.93
C ALA A 466 17.47 17.09 -39.45
N TYR A 467 17.11 17.99 -38.52
CA TYR A 467 17.25 17.82 -37.07
C TYR A 467 15.91 17.98 -36.34
N ARG A 468 14.79 18.07 -37.07
CA ARG A 468 13.44 18.17 -36.52
C ARG A 468 13.15 17.08 -35.50
N GLU A 469 13.52 15.84 -35.78
CA GLU A 469 13.35 14.70 -34.85
C GLU A 469 14.06 14.94 -33.51
N ASN A 470 15.28 15.50 -33.50
CA ASN A 470 16.00 15.80 -32.26
C ASN A 470 15.37 16.98 -31.48
N LEU A 471 14.79 17.96 -32.19
CA LEU A 471 14.07 19.08 -31.56
C LEU A 471 12.75 18.60 -30.95
N GLU A 472 12.00 17.77 -31.66
CA GLU A 472 10.76 17.17 -31.19
C GLU A 472 11.03 16.24 -29.98
N LEU A 473 12.13 15.48 -30.00
CA LEU A 473 12.59 14.67 -28.86
C LEU A 473 12.99 15.53 -27.66
N LEU A 474 13.80 16.56 -27.86
CA LEU A 474 14.19 17.50 -26.79
C LEU A 474 12.95 18.12 -26.14
N MET A 475 12.00 18.59 -26.94
CA MET A 475 10.77 19.20 -26.43
C MET A 475 9.85 18.21 -25.75
N GLY A 476 9.74 16.99 -26.29
CA GLY A 476 8.98 15.93 -25.64
C GLY A 476 9.56 15.56 -24.28
N ASN A 477 10.89 15.44 -24.19
CA ASN A 477 11.58 15.18 -22.93
C ASN A 477 11.45 16.34 -21.95
N ILE A 478 11.54 17.60 -22.40
CA ILE A 478 11.29 18.77 -21.55
C ILE A 478 9.84 18.75 -21.03
N PHE A 479 8.87 18.47 -21.89
CA PHE A 479 7.47 18.40 -21.49
C PHE A 479 7.25 17.31 -20.46
N GLU A 480 7.78 16.11 -20.67
CA GLU A 480 7.72 15.01 -19.72
C GLU A 480 8.43 15.35 -18.41
N TYR A 481 9.66 15.87 -18.45
CA TYR A 481 10.42 16.30 -17.29
C TYR A 481 9.69 17.36 -16.45
N MET A 482 9.03 18.30 -17.12
CA MET A 482 8.31 19.41 -16.48
C MET A 482 6.87 19.06 -16.09
N SER A 483 6.32 17.94 -16.58
CA SER A 483 4.94 17.50 -16.32
C SER A 483 4.85 16.19 -15.52
N ALA A 484 5.95 15.48 -15.31
CA ALA A 484 5.99 14.25 -14.53
C ALA A 484 5.69 14.53 -13.05
N PRO A 485 4.82 13.73 -12.39
CA PRO A 485 4.87 13.61 -10.95
C PRO A 485 6.28 13.16 -10.58
N GLN A 486 6.89 13.79 -9.59
CA GLN A 486 8.31 13.68 -9.18
C GLN A 486 8.80 12.26 -8.74
N VAL A 487 8.14 11.17 -9.13
CA VAL A 487 8.33 9.81 -8.61
C VAL A 487 9.40 8.99 -9.37
N GLU A 488 9.85 9.40 -10.57
CA GLU A 488 10.90 8.64 -11.32
C GLU A 488 12.29 9.29 -11.32
N LEU A 489 12.43 10.52 -10.82
CA LEU A 489 13.72 11.20 -10.72
C LEU A 489 14.55 10.62 -9.56
N GLY A 490 15.76 10.15 -9.86
CA GLY A 490 16.73 9.68 -8.86
C GLY A 490 16.54 8.24 -8.39
N LEU A 491 15.67 7.43 -9.01
CA LEU A 491 15.56 6.00 -8.74
C LEU A 491 16.86 5.29 -9.16
N VAL A 492 17.48 4.55 -8.24
CA VAL A 492 18.75 3.85 -8.48
C VAL A 492 18.66 2.34 -8.36
N ASN A 493 17.74 1.82 -7.53
CA ASN A 493 17.45 0.38 -7.49
C ASN A 493 15.95 0.12 -7.28
N TRP A 494 15.44 -0.95 -7.88
CA TRP A 494 14.08 -1.43 -7.72
C TRP A 494 13.98 -2.96 -7.75
N TRP A 495 13.67 -3.56 -6.61
CA TRP A 495 13.38 -5.00 -6.47
C TRP A 495 11.88 -5.22 -6.37
N LYS A 496 11.31 -5.83 -7.41
CA LYS A 496 9.86 -6.10 -7.51
C LYS A 496 9.43 -7.40 -6.87
N PHE A 497 10.32 -8.39 -6.77
CA PHE A 497 10.00 -9.74 -6.25
C PHE A 497 8.92 -10.51 -7.03
N ASP A 498 8.69 -10.16 -8.29
CA ASP A 498 7.71 -10.76 -9.18
C ASP A 498 8.10 -12.15 -9.73
N GLU A 499 9.27 -12.68 -9.38
CA GLU A 499 9.75 -13.96 -9.92
C GLU A 499 8.86 -15.15 -9.52
N GLY A 500 8.30 -15.13 -8.31
CA GLY A 500 7.35 -16.12 -7.80
C GLY A 500 7.91 -17.54 -7.57
N ASP A 501 9.15 -17.82 -7.99
CA ASP A 501 9.92 -19.03 -7.69
C ASP A 501 11.43 -18.78 -7.90
N GLY A 502 12.25 -19.71 -7.42
CA GLY A 502 13.71 -19.68 -7.61
C GLY A 502 14.49 -19.14 -6.42
N THR A 503 15.80 -18.98 -6.61
CA THR A 503 16.78 -18.60 -5.57
C THR A 503 17.46 -17.26 -5.84
N THR A 504 16.94 -16.51 -6.82
CA THR A 504 17.46 -15.21 -7.24
C THR A 504 16.29 -14.26 -7.47
N THR A 505 16.57 -12.96 -7.45
CA THR A 505 15.63 -11.88 -7.81
C THR A 505 16.38 -10.83 -8.63
N LEU A 506 15.67 -10.09 -9.47
CA LEU A 506 16.25 -9.09 -10.36
C LEU A 506 16.15 -7.68 -9.76
N GLU A 507 17.26 -6.94 -9.80
CA GLU A 507 17.25 -5.49 -9.64
C GLU A 507 16.86 -4.85 -10.98
N SER A 508 15.69 -4.20 -11.04
CA SER A 508 15.04 -3.83 -12.29
C SER A 508 15.70 -2.67 -13.04
N VAL A 509 16.49 -1.82 -12.37
CA VAL A 509 17.15 -0.65 -12.98
C VAL A 509 18.41 -1.09 -13.74
N SER A 510 19.30 -1.82 -13.08
CA SER A 510 20.55 -2.32 -13.66
C SER A 510 20.41 -3.67 -14.38
N SER A 511 19.27 -4.36 -14.19
CA SER A 511 19.05 -5.76 -14.60
C SER A 511 20.05 -6.74 -13.96
N GLU A 512 20.56 -6.42 -12.77
CA GLU A 512 21.46 -7.29 -12.03
C GLU A 512 20.70 -8.40 -11.29
N GLU A 513 21.20 -9.64 -11.41
CA GLU A 513 20.69 -10.77 -10.64
C GLU A 513 21.26 -10.78 -9.21
N CYS A 514 20.37 -10.76 -8.22
CA CYS A 514 20.68 -10.78 -6.80
C CYS A 514 20.39 -12.16 -6.19
N TYR A 515 21.24 -12.63 -5.27
CA TYR A 515 21.09 -13.96 -4.65
C TYR A 515 20.21 -13.93 -3.41
N ILE A 516 19.33 -14.93 -3.28
CA ILE A 516 18.47 -15.13 -2.10
C ILE A 516 19.07 -16.23 -1.23
N SER A 517 19.56 -15.87 -0.05
CA SER A 517 19.94 -16.84 0.99
C SER A 517 18.69 -17.54 1.52
N ASN A 518 18.80 -18.84 1.87
CA ASN A 518 17.74 -19.60 2.55
C ASN A 518 18.26 -21.00 2.99
N ASN A 519 17.70 -21.58 4.07
CA ASN A 519 18.08 -22.92 4.58
C ASN A 519 17.27 -24.09 3.99
N PHE A 520 16.21 -23.83 3.24
CA PHE A 520 15.30 -24.83 2.67
C PHE A 520 15.62 -25.12 1.19
N ASN A 521 14.89 -26.05 0.57
CA ASN A 521 15.09 -26.41 -0.84
C ASN A 521 14.95 -25.20 -1.78
N LYS A 522 14.05 -24.27 -1.44
CA LYS A 522 13.88 -22.99 -2.12
C LYS A 522 13.28 -21.97 -1.16
N PRO A 523 13.52 -20.66 -1.37
CA PRO A 523 12.76 -19.59 -0.75
C PRO A 523 11.26 -19.76 -0.98
N GLU A 524 10.47 -19.22 -0.06
CA GLU A 524 9.02 -19.18 -0.19
C GLU A 524 8.60 -17.84 -0.81
N TRP A 525 7.60 -17.92 -1.67
CA TRP A 525 7.02 -16.78 -2.38
C TRP A 525 5.51 -16.76 -2.10
N LEU A 526 4.94 -15.58 -1.98
CA LEU A 526 3.52 -15.36 -1.69
C LEU A 526 2.92 -14.28 -2.60
N GLU A 527 1.60 -14.13 -2.58
CA GLU A 527 0.92 -13.06 -3.33
C GLU A 527 1.37 -11.68 -2.82
N GLY A 528 1.97 -10.90 -3.72
CA GLY A 528 2.47 -9.56 -3.42
C GLY A 528 1.38 -8.50 -3.39
N VAL A 529 1.77 -7.28 -3.07
CA VAL A 529 0.96 -6.08 -3.32
C VAL A 529 0.84 -5.84 -4.82
N SER A 530 1.91 -6.12 -5.55
CA SER A 530 1.95 -6.30 -6.99
C SER A 530 2.56 -7.67 -7.29
N GLY A 531 1.95 -8.45 -8.19
CA GLY A 531 2.45 -9.76 -8.59
C GLY A 531 2.82 -10.70 -7.42
N SER A 532 4.12 -10.94 -7.20
CA SER A 532 4.63 -11.84 -6.16
C SER A 532 5.50 -11.11 -5.13
N ALA A 533 5.65 -11.70 -3.95
CA ALA A 533 6.51 -11.18 -2.89
C ALA A 533 7.38 -12.27 -2.27
N LEU A 534 8.52 -11.87 -1.71
CA LEU A 534 9.47 -12.76 -1.07
C LEU A 534 9.15 -12.94 0.44
N ARG A 535 9.01 -14.19 0.90
CA ARG A 535 8.86 -14.53 2.33
C ARG A 535 10.23 -14.59 3.02
N LEU A 536 10.42 -13.81 4.09
CA LEU A 536 11.61 -13.79 4.93
C LEU A 536 11.38 -14.54 6.25
N ASP A 537 12.14 -15.58 6.56
CA ASP A 537 11.85 -16.52 7.67
C ASP A 537 12.33 -16.09 9.07
N GLY A 538 12.97 -14.92 9.20
CA GLY A 538 13.51 -14.42 10.46
C GLY A 538 14.90 -14.88 10.85
N TYR A 539 15.56 -15.78 10.07
CA TYR A 539 16.90 -16.27 10.42
C TYR A 539 17.78 -16.77 9.27
N SER A 540 17.24 -17.09 8.09
CA SER A 540 18.03 -17.64 6.97
C SER A 540 17.74 -17.00 5.61
N THR A 541 16.59 -16.32 5.47
CA THR A 541 16.14 -15.77 4.19
C THR A 541 16.36 -14.27 4.08
N TRP A 542 17.15 -13.85 3.10
CA TRP A 542 17.46 -12.44 2.78
C TRP A 542 18.07 -12.34 1.37
N VAL A 543 18.10 -11.13 0.82
CA VAL A 543 18.77 -10.87 -0.48
C VAL A 543 20.12 -10.21 -0.26
N THR A 544 21.08 -10.55 -1.10
CA THR A 544 22.37 -9.85 -1.24
C THR A 544 22.45 -9.28 -2.65
N ALA A 545 22.50 -7.95 -2.73
CA ALA A 545 22.66 -7.20 -3.97
C ALA A 545 24.04 -6.52 -3.99
N ASN A 546 24.63 -6.39 -5.18
CA ASN A 546 25.88 -5.64 -5.30
C ASN A 546 25.64 -4.15 -5.05
N ASN A 547 26.73 -3.47 -4.74
CA ASN A 547 26.73 -2.05 -4.44
C ASN A 547 27.43 -1.29 -5.58
N ASP A 548 26.67 -0.65 -6.46
CA ASP A 548 27.26 0.24 -7.47
C ASP A 548 27.67 1.56 -6.83
N GLU A 549 28.97 1.83 -6.79
CA GLU A 549 29.55 3.04 -6.20
C GLU A 549 29.06 4.33 -6.88
N THR A 550 28.70 4.26 -8.16
CA THR A 550 28.30 5.44 -8.95
C THR A 550 26.86 5.88 -8.68
N LEU A 551 26.05 4.99 -8.09
CA LEU A 551 24.63 5.20 -7.85
C LEU A 551 24.30 5.44 -6.37
N GLN A 552 25.31 5.53 -5.50
CA GLN A 552 25.07 5.66 -4.08
C GLN A 552 24.52 7.04 -3.68
N PRO A 553 23.52 7.07 -2.78
CA PRO A 553 23.02 8.31 -2.21
C PRO A 553 24.13 9.04 -1.46
N SER A 554 24.30 10.33 -1.75
CA SER A 554 25.28 11.20 -1.09
C SER A 554 24.66 12.54 -0.67
N GLU A 555 23.78 13.10 -1.49
CA GLU A 555 23.12 14.39 -1.22
C GLU A 555 21.67 14.21 -0.71
N GLY A 556 20.99 13.16 -1.16
CA GLY A 556 19.68 12.77 -0.68
C GLY A 556 19.51 11.24 -0.69
N LEU A 557 18.49 10.76 0.00
CA LEU A 557 18.13 9.35 0.08
C LEU A 557 16.62 9.22 0.18
N THR A 558 16.05 8.28 -0.56
CA THR A 558 14.72 7.73 -0.26
C THR A 558 14.76 6.21 -0.34
N VAL A 559 14.15 5.54 0.64
CA VAL A 559 13.86 4.10 0.58
C VAL A 559 12.35 3.95 0.68
N GLU A 560 11.72 3.23 -0.26
CA GLU A 560 10.31 2.82 -0.20
C GLU A 560 10.23 1.29 -0.25
N ALA A 561 9.24 0.72 0.44
CA ALA A 561 8.99 -0.72 0.41
C ALA A 561 7.54 -1.05 0.80
N TRP A 562 7.00 -2.14 0.27
CA TRP A 562 5.85 -2.81 0.86
C TRP A 562 6.33 -3.94 1.78
N LEU A 563 5.86 -3.90 3.03
CA LEU A 563 6.28 -4.81 4.08
C LEU A 563 5.07 -5.39 4.81
N ALA A 564 5.08 -6.70 5.02
CA ALA A 564 4.20 -7.38 5.97
C ALA A 564 5.05 -8.12 7.00
N VAL A 565 4.76 -7.95 8.29
CA VAL A 565 5.55 -8.57 9.36
C VAL A 565 4.73 -9.63 10.09
N GLU A 566 5.27 -10.84 10.21
CA GLU A 566 4.71 -11.91 11.06
C GLU A 566 5.06 -11.64 12.52
N ALA A 567 6.35 -11.45 12.80
CA ALA A 567 6.87 -11.18 14.14
C ALA A 567 8.01 -10.17 14.05
N TYR A 568 8.13 -9.32 15.06
CA TYR A 568 9.24 -8.37 15.12
C TYR A 568 10.57 -9.11 15.25
N PRO A 569 11.64 -8.61 14.62
CA PRO A 569 12.92 -9.31 14.59
C PRO A 569 13.54 -9.38 15.99
N SER A 570 14.44 -10.34 16.20
CA SER A 570 15.02 -10.53 17.54
C SER A 570 16.00 -9.42 17.93
N ARG A 571 16.67 -8.86 16.94
CA ARG A 571 17.50 -7.66 17.00
C ARG A 571 17.07 -6.72 15.87
N GLU A 572 17.69 -5.54 15.81
CA GLU A 572 17.47 -4.62 14.69
C GLU A 572 17.75 -5.33 13.34
N ALA A 573 16.77 -5.29 12.44
CA ALA A 573 16.85 -5.92 11.13
C ALA A 573 16.41 -4.96 10.03
N GLY A 574 17.17 -4.95 8.93
CA GLY A 574 16.99 -4.02 7.81
C GLY A 574 15.92 -4.48 6.83
N ILE A 575 15.05 -3.55 6.44
CA ILE A 575 14.32 -3.66 5.18
C ILE A 575 15.35 -3.51 4.05
N VAL A 576 16.16 -2.45 4.13
CA VAL A 576 17.36 -2.24 3.32
C VAL A 576 18.51 -1.81 4.25
N SER A 577 19.69 -2.38 4.05
CA SER A 577 20.89 -2.07 4.83
C SER A 577 22.12 -2.03 3.92
N ASN A 578 22.83 -0.90 3.93
CA ASN A 578 24.18 -0.75 3.37
C ASN A 578 24.98 0.03 4.40
N HIS A 579 25.53 -0.66 5.40
CA HIS A 579 26.14 -0.02 6.57
C HIS A 579 27.44 -0.71 6.97
N ALA A 580 28.53 0.07 7.00
CA ALA A 580 29.79 -0.29 7.66
C ALA A 580 29.92 0.43 9.01
N LYS A 581 29.82 -0.33 10.11
CA LYS A 581 30.01 0.23 11.45
C LYS A 581 31.47 0.65 11.66
N PRO A 582 31.73 1.78 12.33
CA PRO A 582 30.77 2.65 13.02
C PRO A 582 30.33 3.91 12.24
N SER A 583 30.75 4.10 10.99
CA SER A 583 30.82 5.47 10.43
C SER A 583 30.55 5.63 8.94
N SER A 584 29.94 4.67 8.26
CA SER A 584 29.45 4.90 6.89
C SER A 584 28.22 4.06 6.55
N GLY A 585 27.41 4.60 5.67
CA GLY A 585 26.26 3.96 5.07
C GLY A 585 24.93 4.41 5.66
N TYR A 586 23.91 3.62 5.36
CA TYR A 586 22.53 3.83 5.75
C TYR A 586 21.85 2.52 6.15
N PHE A 587 20.81 2.65 6.95
CA PHE A 587 19.96 1.57 7.43
C PHE A 587 18.52 2.05 7.45
N PHE A 588 17.60 1.29 6.87
CA PHE A 588 16.17 1.47 7.11
C PHE A 588 15.55 0.13 7.48
N GLY A 589 14.92 0.04 8.65
CA GLY A 589 14.42 -1.22 9.15
C GLY A 589 13.58 -1.12 10.42
N LEU A 590 13.47 -2.25 11.11
CA LEU A 590 12.68 -2.40 12.33
C LEU A 590 13.56 -2.77 13.51
N ASP A 591 13.26 -2.19 14.67
CA ASP A 591 13.78 -2.68 15.94
C ASP A 591 12.96 -3.88 16.46
N ARG A 592 13.44 -4.49 17.56
CA ARG A 592 12.80 -5.66 18.18
C ARG A 592 11.39 -5.44 18.74
N PHE A 593 10.92 -4.19 18.79
CA PHE A 593 9.59 -3.82 19.23
C PHE A 593 8.73 -3.29 18.08
N GLY A 594 9.22 -3.35 16.85
CA GLY A 594 8.50 -2.94 15.66
C GLY A 594 8.49 -1.43 15.42
N ARG A 595 9.43 -0.66 15.97
CA ARG A 595 9.59 0.75 15.59
C ARG A 595 10.43 0.84 14.33
N LEU A 596 9.99 1.65 13.38
CA LEU A 596 10.74 1.97 12.17
C LEU A 596 11.93 2.87 12.53
N GLU A 597 13.08 2.56 11.95
CA GLU A 597 14.32 3.26 12.23
C GLU A 597 15.08 3.53 10.92
N LEU A 598 15.37 4.81 10.66
CA LEU A 598 16.29 5.27 9.63
C LEU A 598 17.58 5.70 10.33
N GLY A 599 18.70 5.07 9.98
CA GLY A 599 20.03 5.42 10.47
C GLY A 599 20.95 5.81 9.32
N LEU A 600 21.72 6.88 9.49
CA LEU A 600 22.61 7.44 8.46
C LEU A 600 23.93 7.89 9.07
N SER A 601 25.02 7.72 8.31
CA SER A 601 26.30 8.35 8.68
C SER A 601 26.52 9.67 7.96
N LEU A 602 26.54 10.76 8.72
CA LEU A 602 26.73 12.13 8.23
C LEU A 602 28.02 12.70 8.83
N ASN A 603 29.01 13.00 7.99
CA ASN A 603 30.36 13.38 8.40
C ASN A 603 30.98 12.41 9.43
N ASN A 604 30.86 11.11 9.18
CA ASN A 604 31.33 10.01 10.04
C ASN A 604 30.66 9.92 11.43
N ILE A 605 29.50 10.57 11.63
CA ILE A 605 28.70 10.47 12.85
C ILE A 605 27.38 9.78 12.50
N TRP A 606 26.98 8.78 13.29
CA TRP A 606 25.72 8.07 13.10
C TRP A 606 24.54 8.85 13.71
N TYR A 607 23.56 9.15 12.87
CA TYR A 607 22.29 9.78 13.25
C TYR A 607 21.15 8.79 13.04
N THR A 608 20.16 8.85 13.92
CA THR A 608 18.99 7.96 13.92
C THR A 608 17.71 8.79 13.97
N CYS A 609 16.77 8.49 13.08
CA CYS A 609 15.36 8.88 13.15
C CYS A 609 14.56 7.62 13.48
N LYS A 610 13.69 7.66 14.50
CA LYS A 610 13.00 6.46 14.99
C LYS A 610 11.54 6.75 15.34
N SER A 611 10.62 5.95 14.83
CA SER A 611 9.18 6.15 15.07
C SER A 611 8.77 5.87 16.52
N ASP A 612 7.77 6.61 17.00
CA ASP A 612 7.08 6.33 18.26
C ASP A 612 5.88 5.37 18.09
N ILE A 613 5.52 5.07 16.83
CA ILE A 613 4.45 4.16 16.46
C ILE A 613 5.04 2.76 16.20
N PHE A 614 4.31 1.73 16.64
CA PHE A 614 4.63 0.32 16.39
C PHE A 614 4.04 -0.15 15.05
N PHE A 615 4.84 -0.87 14.28
CA PHE A 615 4.51 -1.36 12.96
C PHE A 615 3.39 -2.43 12.99
N PRO A 616 2.30 -2.29 12.22
CA PRO A 616 1.23 -3.28 12.18
C PRO A 616 1.69 -4.65 11.65
N LYS A 617 1.39 -5.72 12.37
CA LYS A 617 1.68 -7.11 11.96
C LYS A 617 0.54 -7.70 11.13
N TRP A 618 0.82 -8.74 10.35
CA TRP A 618 -0.17 -9.52 9.58
C TRP A 618 -0.96 -8.75 8.53
N THR A 619 -0.43 -7.62 8.06
CA THR A 619 -1.00 -6.83 6.97
C THR A 619 0.11 -6.22 6.14
N TRP A 620 -0.16 -5.99 4.85
CA TRP A 620 0.68 -5.17 4.00
C TRP A 620 0.64 -3.72 4.49
N ASN A 621 1.81 -3.08 4.59
CA ASN A 621 1.95 -1.65 4.81
C ASN A 621 3.05 -1.11 3.90
N HIS A 622 2.83 0.09 3.37
CA HIS A 622 3.86 0.83 2.69
C HIS A 622 4.71 1.59 3.71
N VAL A 623 6.03 1.50 3.59
CA VAL A 623 6.97 2.23 4.45
C VAL A 623 7.93 3.01 3.58
N ALA A 624 8.22 4.23 4.01
CA ALA A 624 9.23 5.03 3.36
C ALA A 624 10.10 5.78 4.37
N ALA A 625 11.32 6.11 3.97
CA ALA A 625 12.22 6.95 4.74
C ALA A 625 13.00 7.86 3.81
N THR A 626 13.10 9.15 4.16
CA THR A 626 13.79 10.15 3.33
C THR A 626 14.86 10.90 4.13
N PHE A 627 15.90 11.34 3.44
CA PHE A 627 16.89 12.28 3.94
C PHE A 627 17.28 13.29 2.86
N ASP A 628 17.26 14.56 3.21
CA ASP A 628 17.66 15.67 2.35
C ASP A 628 18.78 16.48 3.03
N LYS A 629 19.95 16.56 2.39
CA LYS A 629 21.07 17.37 2.87
C LYS A 629 20.76 18.87 2.91
N LEU A 630 19.98 19.40 1.96
CA LEU A 630 19.70 20.83 1.86
C LEU A 630 18.92 21.31 3.09
N THR A 631 17.91 20.54 3.51
CA THR A 631 17.13 20.82 4.71
C THR A 631 17.73 20.23 6.00
N GLY A 632 18.56 19.20 5.89
CA GLY A 632 19.09 18.45 7.03
C GLY A 632 18.02 17.65 7.76
N LEU A 633 17.01 17.14 7.04
CA LEU A 633 15.88 16.43 7.66
C LEU A 633 15.89 14.95 7.28
N MET A 634 15.77 14.11 8.30
CA MET A 634 15.43 12.69 8.18
C MET A 634 13.94 12.49 8.47
N LYS A 635 13.19 11.80 7.61
CA LYS A 635 11.75 11.55 7.79
C LYS A 635 11.43 10.07 7.63
N ILE A 636 10.40 9.60 8.32
CA ILE A 636 9.84 8.24 8.20
C ILE A 636 8.33 8.35 7.96
N PHE A 637 7.84 7.55 7.02
CA PHE A 637 6.44 7.48 6.62
C PHE A 637 5.90 6.06 6.78
N LEU A 638 4.61 5.96 7.09
CA LEU A 638 3.85 4.72 7.11
C LEU A 638 2.53 4.94 6.37
N ASN A 639 2.27 4.15 5.34
CA ASN A 639 1.08 4.22 4.49
C ASN A 639 0.84 5.64 3.93
N GLY A 640 1.91 6.27 3.44
CA GLY A 640 1.88 7.61 2.85
C GLY A 640 1.87 8.77 3.87
N GLU A 641 1.70 8.48 5.17
CA GLU A 641 1.66 9.51 6.22
C GLU A 641 3.01 9.69 6.90
N LEU A 642 3.43 10.95 7.12
CA LEU A 642 4.63 11.28 7.88
C LEU A 642 4.42 10.95 9.37
N ILE A 643 5.24 10.06 9.92
CA ILE A 643 5.13 9.61 11.32
C ILE A 643 6.30 10.01 12.22
N GLN A 644 7.46 10.38 11.64
CA GLN A 644 8.58 10.87 12.41
C GLN A 644 9.50 11.78 11.59
N THR A 645 10.07 12.81 12.25
CA THR A 645 11.08 13.70 11.68
C THR A 645 12.23 13.91 12.68
N THR A 646 13.46 13.91 12.21
CA THR A 646 14.66 14.25 13.00
C THR A 646 15.55 15.20 12.22
N ALA A 647 16.03 16.26 12.87
CA ALA A 647 16.97 17.21 12.28
C ALA A 647 18.43 16.74 12.44
N THR A 648 19.23 16.96 11.42
CA THR A 648 20.67 16.65 11.34
C THR A 648 21.42 17.86 10.79
N PRO A 649 22.78 17.85 10.81
CA PRO A 649 23.55 18.82 10.05
C PRO A 649 23.30 18.69 8.54
N ASN A 650 23.39 19.81 7.81
CA ASN A 650 23.22 19.89 6.35
C ASN A 650 24.51 19.43 5.63
N VAL A 651 24.89 18.17 5.86
CA VAL A 651 26.07 17.54 5.28
C VAL A 651 25.66 16.23 4.61
N GLY A 652 26.36 15.85 3.53
CA GLY A 652 26.01 14.66 2.76
C GLY A 652 26.19 13.35 3.53
N LEU A 653 25.49 12.33 3.07
CA LEU A 653 25.63 10.94 3.48
C LEU A 653 27.03 10.41 3.12
N ASN A 654 27.66 9.71 4.04
CA ASN A 654 28.87 8.93 3.77
C ASN A 654 28.45 7.52 3.33
N PRO A 655 28.45 7.16 2.04
CA PRO A 655 28.03 5.82 1.61
C PRO A 655 29.03 4.74 2.06
N ALA A 656 28.56 3.50 2.27
CA ALA A 656 29.41 2.36 2.57
C ALA A 656 29.77 1.61 1.28
N LEU A 657 30.71 2.17 0.51
CA LEU A 657 31.08 1.68 -0.83
C LEU A 657 31.56 0.22 -0.83
N ASP A 658 32.32 -0.20 0.18
CA ASP A 658 32.89 -1.55 0.30
C ASP A 658 31.91 -2.61 0.84
N GLU A 659 30.66 -2.23 1.13
CA GLU A 659 29.63 -3.13 1.68
C GLU A 659 28.56 -3.45 0.64
N ASN A 660 28.04 -4.68 0.66
CA ASN A 660 26.87 -5.04 -0.13
C ASN A 660 25.61 -4.37 0.41
N ILE A 661 24.59 -4.26 -0.45
CA ILE A 661 23.23 -3.95 -0.04
C ILE A 661 22.55 -5.25 0.37
N TYR A 662 21.97 -5.27 1.58
CA TYR A 662 21.15 -6.37 2.06
C TYR A 662 19.70 -5.96 2.19
N ILE A 663 18.81 -6.86 1.76
CA ILE A 663 17.37 -6.75 1.97
C ILE A 663 16.92 -7.85 2.93
N GLY A 664 16.18 -7.48 3.96
CA GLY A 664 15.67 -8.44 4.95
C GLY A 664 16.63 -8.74 6.10
N ARG A 665 17.80 -8.09 6.17
CA ARG A 665 18.75 -8.23 7.28
C ARG A 665 19.60 -6.99 7.49
N ASN A 666 20.26 -6.92 8.65
CA ASN A 666 21.32 -5.95 8.91
C ASN A 666 22.67 -6.41 8.32
N ASN A 667 23.53 -5.49 7.87
CA ASN A 667 24.94 -5.82 7.52
C ASN A 667 25.66 -6.41 8.74
N PHE A 668 25.45 -5.80 9.92
CA PHE A 668 26.01 -6.25 11.18
C PHE A 668 25.10 -7.30 11.83
N MET A 669 25.37 -8.56 11.52
CA MET A 669 24.61 -9.69 12.05
C MET A 669 24.98 -9.99 13.51
N GLU A 670 23.98 -9.99 14.39
CA GLU A 670 24.09 -10.60 15.72
C GLU A 670 23.75 -12.09 15.67
N TYR A 671 24.35 -12.86 16.58
CA TYR A 671 24.16 -14.31 16.67
C TYR A 671 23.83 -14.74 18.10
N ASP A 672 23.00 -15.77 18.23
CA ASP A 672 22.80 -16.50 19.48
C ASP A 672 23.79 -17.68 19.62
N ASN A 673 23.65 -18.51 20.65
CA ASN A 673 24.37 -19.78 20.79
C ASN A 673 23.40 -20.99 20.76
N PRO A 674 23.50 -21.90 19.76
CA PRO A 674 24.45 -21.94 18.64
C PRO A 674 24.25 -20.75 17.68
N PRO A 675 25.19 -20.46 16.75
CA PRO A 675 25.19 -19.23 15.95
C PRO A 675 23.98 -19.13 15.00
N VAL A 676 22.84 -18.72 15.53
CA VAL A 676 21.62 -18.40 14.79
C VAL A 676 21.58 -16.90 14.53
N PRO A 677 21.45 -16.44 13.28
CA PRO A 677 21.26 -15.04 12.94
C PRO A 677 20.06 -14.42 13.68
N LEU A 678 20.25 -13.24 14.29
CA LEU A 678 19.21 -12.55 15.06
C LEU A 678 18.73 -11.23 14.43
N SER A 679 19.46 -10.72 13.44
CA SER A 679 19.22 -9.43 12.78
C SER A 679 18.58 -9.61 11.39
N VAL A 680 17.58 -10.49 11.29
CA VAL A 680 16.87 -10.87 10.06
C VAL A 680 15.36 -10.64 10.25
N LEU A 681 14.69 -10.11 9.24
CA LEU A 681 13.26 -9.85 9.26
C LEU A 681 12.43 -11.14 9.12
N ASN A 682 11.29 -11.19 9.80
CA ASN A 682 10.31 -12.26 9.68
C ASN A 682 8.98 -11.73 9.11
N GLY A 683 8.73 -11.97 7.83
CA GLY A 683 7.58 -11.43 7.13
C GLY A 683 7.63 -11.62 5.62
N ALA A 684 7.15 -10.63 4.89
CA ALA A 684 7.19 -10.57 3.44
C ALA A 684 7.59 -9.16 2.99
N VAL A 685 8.37 -9.09 1.91
CA VAL A 685 8.79 -7.84 1.27
C VAL A 685 8.39 -7.83 -0.20
N ASP A 686 8.02 -6.65 -0.67
CA ASP A 686 7.60 -6.40 -2.03
C ASP A 686 7.96 -4.95 -2.43
N GLU A 687 8.13 -4.69 -3.73
CA GLU A 687 8.26 -3.34 -4.31
C GLU A 687 9.26 -2.42 -3.58
N ILE A 688 10.49 -2.90 -3.36
CA ILE A 688 11.55 -2.13 -2.68
C ILE A 688 12.23 -1.21 -3.68
N LYS A 689 12.23 0.09 -3.38
CA LYS A 689 12.86 1.13 -4.21
C LYS A 689 13.87 1.93 -3.40
N LEU A 690 15.02 2.21 -4.02
CA LEU A 690 16.06 3.09 -3.49
C LEU A 690 16.24 4.26 -4.45
N TYR A 691 16.24 5.47 -3.92
CA TYR A 691 16.50 6.70 -4.66
C TYR A 691 17.70 7.43 -4.06
N ASN A 692 18.49 8.07 -4.92
CA ASN A 692 19.60 8.94 -4.54
C ASN A 692 19.19 10.40 -4.27
N THR A 693 17.88 10.66 -4.21
CA THR A 693 17.26 11.94 -3.89
C THR A 693 16.23 11.77 -2.77
N ALA A 694 15.89 12.88 -2.10
CA ALA A 694 14.80 12.92 -1.14
C ALA A 694 13.48 13.20 -1.87
N LEU A 695 12.57 12.24 -1.87
CA LEU A 695 11.22 12.45 -2.37
C LEU A 695 10.44 13.36 -1.41
N SER A 696 9.54 14.18 -1.97
CA SER A 696 8.63 15.02 -1.19
C SER A 696 7.59 14.18 -0.46
N ASP A 697 7.00 14.74 0.60
CA ASP A 697 5.92 14.09 1.36
C ASP A 697 4.72 13.74 0.44
N SER A 698 4.45 14.57 -0.57
CA SER A 698 3.40 14.31 -1.57
C SER A 698 3.77 13.16 -2.53
N ALA A 699 5.03 13.05 -2.95
CA ALA A 699 5.49 11.95 -3.80
C ALA A 699 5.37 10.60 -3.07
N ILE A 700 5.73 10.53 -1.79
CA ILE A 700 5.54 9.32 -0.96
C ILE A 700 4.06 8.94 -0.83
N ALA A 701 3.17 9.93 -0.67
CA ALA A 701 1.74 9.68 -0.63
C ALA A 701 1.20 9.13 -1.96
N VAL A 702 1.69 9.64 -3.09
CA VAL A 702 1.36 9.14 -4.44
C VAL A 702 1.89 7.72 -4.63
N SER A 703 3.13 7.41 -4.26
CA SER A 703 3.70 6.05 -4.31
C SER A 703 2.83 5.05 -3.54
N TYR A 704 2.38 5.42 -2.34
CA TYR A 704 1.47 4.58 -1.56
C TYR A 704 0.12 4.35 -2.25
N GLN A 705 -0.47 5.40 -2.85
CA GLN A 705 -1.76 5.30 -3.52
C GLN A 705 -1.69 4.50 -4.83
N ALA A 706 -0.53 4.49 -5.50
CA ALA A 706 -0.34 3.82 -6.78
C ALA A 706 -0.49 2.29 -6.70
N LEU A 707 -0.26 1.69 -5.54
CA LEU A 707 -0.39 0.26 -5.32
C LEU A 707 -1.33 0.00 -4.14
N GLN A 708 -2.30 -0.89 -4.30
CA GLN A 708 -3.21 -1.27 -3.23
C GLN A 708 -3.31 -2.79 -3.19
N PRO A 709 -2.98 -3.44 -2.06
CA PRO A 709 -2.97 -4.89 -1.98
C PRO A 709 -4.39 -5.45 -2.17
N SER A 710 -4.52 -6.44 -3.06
CA SER A 710 -5.78 -7.17 -3.34
C SER A 710 -6.27 -8.00 -2.14
N SER A 711 -5.34 -8.49 -1.32
CA SER A 711 -5.58 -9.44 -0.25
C SER A 711 -4.64 -9.21 0.94
N LYS A 712 -4.91 -9.90 2.05
CA LYS A 712 -3.97 -9.94 3.18
C LYS A 712 -2.86 -10.95 2.88
N PRO A 713 -1.61 -10.69 3.31
CA PRO A 713 -0.51 -11.63 3.10
C PRO A 713 -0.74 -12.92 3.89
N ASP A 714 -0.72 -14.07 3.20
CA ASP A 714 -0.74 -15.39 3.84
C ASP A 714 0.68 -15.81 4.25
N MET A 715 1.06 -15.45 5.49
CA MET A 715 2.38 -15.73 6.04
C MET A 715 2.43 -17.01 6.88
N LEU A 716 1.30 -17.72 7.05
CA LEU A 716 1.26 -18.92 7.87
C LEU A 716 2.16 -20.01 7.28
N VAL A 717 3.10 -20.47 8.11
CA VAL A 717 4.03 -21.51 7.72
C VAL A 717 3.28 -22.80 7.43
N THR A 718 3.52 -23.41 6.26
CA THR A 718 2.94 -24.71 5.93
C THR A 718 3.78 -25.87 6.49
N ARG A 719 3.15 -27.03 6.73
CA ARG A 719 3.86 -28.25 7.19
C ARG A 719 5.00 -28.70 6.25
N ASN A 720 4.95 -28.28 4.98
CA ASN A 720 5.90 -28.73 3.96
C ASN A 720 7.25 -28.00 4.01
N ARG A 721 7.36 -26.86 4.72
CA ARG A 721 8.61 -26.09 4.83
C ARG A 721 9.78 -26.96 5.30
N CYS A 722 9.55 -27.78 6.32
CA CYS A 722 10.56 -28.68 6.90
C CYS A 722 10.53 -30.11 6.31
N SER A 723 9.89 -30.34 5.15
CA SER A 723 9.66 -31.69 4.59
C SER A 723 10.93 -32.43 4.16
N GLN A 724 12.05 -31.71 3.99
CA GLN A 724 13.35 -32.31 3.67
C GLN A 724 13.94 -33.16 4.80
N ASP A 725 13.49 -32.96 6.04
CA ASP A 725 13.97 -33.71 7.20
C ASP A 725 13.13 -34.96 7.44
N LEU A 726 13.65 -36.12 7.01
CA LEU A 726 13.01 -37.42 7.18
C LEU A 726 12.80 -37.82 8.65
N SER A 727 13.47 -37.15 9.61
CA SER A 727 13.31 -37.41 11.04
C SER A 727 12.17 -36.60 11.68
N ARG A 728 11.52 -35.70 10.93
CA ARG A 728 10.41 -34.89 11.43
C ARG A 728 9.17 -35.76 11.68
N PRO A 729 8.62 -35.79 12.91
CA PRO A 729 7.41 -36.55 13.22
C PRO A 729 6.21 -36.09 12.37
N VAL A 730 5.42 -37.04 11.87
CA VAL A 730 4.27 -36.74 10.98
C VAL A 730 2.90 -36.81 11.67
N TYR A 731 2.84 -37.44 12.85
CA TYR A 731 1.59 -37.68 13.59
C TYR A 731 1.65 -37.21 15.05
N HIS A 732 2.72 -36.53 15.44
CA HIS A 732 2.80 -35.84 16.73
C HIS A 732 2.31 -34.39 16.59
N PRO A 733 1.63 -33.83 17.60
CA PRO A 733 1.34 -32.40 17.62
C PRO A 733 2.64 -31.60 17.71
N MET A 734 2.80 -30.56 16.89
CA MET A 734 3.96 -29.65 16.86
C MET A 734 3.64 -28.43 15.99
N PRO A 735 4.35 -27.29 16.14
CA PRO A 735 4.25 -26.21 15.15
C PRO A 735 4.80 -26.65 13.80
N ASN A 736 4.36 -26.00 12.73
CA ASN A 736 4.78 -26.26 11.36
C ASN A 736 6.27 -25.98 11.14
N ALA A 737 6.85 -25.03 11.89
CA ALA A 737 8.28 -24.74 11.93
C ALA A 737 8.69 -24.04 13.24
N ASN A 738 9.99 -23.80 13.35
CA ASN A 738 10.70 -23.04 14.39
C ASN A 738 10.72 -23.76 15.76
N TRP A 739 10.99 -22.99 16.82
CA TRP A 739 11.12 -23.51 18.17
C TRP A 739 9.75 -23.75 18.81
N THR A 740 9.62 -24.88 19.50
CA THR A 740 8.59 -25.05 20.52
C THR A 740 9.19 -25.59 21.82
N ASN A 741 8.56 -25.28 22.95
CA ASN A 741 8.76 -25.98 24.20
C ASN A 741 7.44 -26.35 24.88
N GLU A 742 7.21 -25.99 26.14
CA GLU A 742 6.11 -26.54 26.95
C GLU A 742 4.75 -26.25 26.30
N PRO A 743 3.94 -27.28 25.98
CA PRO A 743 2.53 -27.09 25.68
C PRO A 743 1.77 -26.80 26.97
N HIS A 744 0.86 -25.84 26.92
CA HIS A 744 0.11 -25.39 28.07
C HIS A 744 -1.25 -24.80 27.67
N GLY A 745 -2.10 -24.57 28.67
CA GLY A 745 -3.43 -24.01 28.45
C GLY A 745 -4.33 -24.82 27.50
N LEU A 746 -4.32 -26.15 27.59
CA LEU A 746 -5.28 -26.97 26.85
C LEU A 746 -6.72 -26.65 27.29
N LEU A 747 -7.57 -26.28 26.33
CA LEU A 747 -8.97 -25.93 26.51
C LEU A 747 -9.85 -26.60 25.46
N TYR A 748 -11.11 -26.85 25.80
CA TYR A 748 -12.15 -27.21 24.85
C TYR A 748 -13.26 -26.15 24.84
N ILE A 749 -13.31 -25.35 23.77
CA ILE A 749 -14.26 -24.24 23.59
C ILE A 749 -14.78 -24.26 22.15
N ASN A 750 -16.07 -23.97 21.95
CA ASN A 750 -16.68 -23.89 20.61
C ASN A 750 -16.43 -25.13 19.72
N ASN A 751 -16.56 -26.32 20.32
CA ASN A 751 -16.31 -27.62 19.67
C ASN A 751 -14.90 -27.81 19.10
N ARG A 752 -13.91 -27.09 19.64
CA ARG A 752 -12.50 -27.27 19.29
C ARG A 752 -11.63 -27.31 20.53
N TYR A 753 -10.62 -28.17 20.47
CA TYR A 753 -9.49 -28.16 21.38
C TYR A 753 -8.53 -27.06 20.94
N HIS A 754 -8.04 -26.30 21.91
CA HIS A 754 -7.02 -25.27 21.75
C HIS A 754 -5.88 -25.60 22.69
N ILE A 755 -4.65 -25.63 22.21
CA ILE A 755 -3.46 -25.75 23.06
C ILE A 755 -2.46 -24.67 22.68
N PHE A 756 -1.91 -24.02 23.67
CA PHE A 756 -0.87 -23.01 23.51
C PHE A 756 0.47 -23.63 23.84
N PHE A 757 1.55 -22.99 23.44
CA PHE A 757 2.89 -23.49 23.68
C PHE A 757 3.87 -22.34 23.54
N GLN A 758 5.00 -22.38 24.25
CA GLN A 758 5.97 -21.33 23.97
C GLN A 758 6.66 -21.56 22.61
N LYS A 759 6.77 -20.48 21.83
CA LYS A 759 7.21 -20.46 20.42
C LYS A 759 8.22 -19.34 20.21
N ASN A 760 9.23 -19.57 19.38
CA ASN A 760 9.98 -18.48 18.77
C ASN A 760 9.60 -18.41 17.28
N PRO A 761 8.87 -17.38 16.82
CA PRO A 761 8.53 -17.24 15.40
C PRO A 761 9.74 -16.90 14.53
N ASN A 762 10.82 -16.35 15.08
CA ASN A 762 12.01 -15.91 14.33
C ASN A 762 13.08 -16.99 14.17
N GLY A 763 12.82 -18.22 14.61
CA GLY A 763 13.73 -19.33 14.34
C GLY A 763 13.66 -20.48 15.34
N PRO A 764 14.43 -21.55 15.09
CA PRO A 764 14.42 -22.76 15.88
C PRO A 764 15.37 -22.69 17.10
N GLN A 765 15.28 -21.60 17.88
CA GLN A 765 16.05 -21.37 19.10
C GLN A 765 15.19 -20.73 20.22
N HIS A 766 15.59 -20.91 21.47
CA HIS A 766 14.91 -20.35 22.64
C HIS A 766 15.30 -18.87 22.86
N GLU A 767 14.69 -17.97 22.08
CA GLU A 767 14.89 -16.51 22.15
C GLU A 767 13.53 -15.81 21.98
N LEU A 768 13.29 -14.71 22.71
CA LEU A 768 12.09 -13.88 22.59
C LEU A 768 10.77 -14.66 22.51
N ILE A 769 10.53 -15.45 23.54
CA ILE A 769 9.43 -16.40 23.55
C ILE A 769 8.05 -15.73 23.44
N HIS A 770 7.27 -16.22 22.48
CA HIS A 770 5.85 -15.98 22.21
C HIS A 770 5.01 -17.17 22.68
N TRP A 771 3.68 -17.07 22.61
CA TRP A 771 2.79 -18.24 22.73
C TRP A 771 2.23 -18.61 21.36
N GLY A 772 2.63 -19.75 20.80
CA GLY A 772 2.00 -20.35 19.63
C GLY A 772 0.61 -20.92 19.94
N HIS A 773 -0.15 -21.27 18.90
CA HIS A 773 -1.52 -21.76 19.04
C HIS A 773 -1.83 -22.92 18.09
N LEU A 774 -2.13 -24.11 18.62
CA LEU A 774 -2.65 -25.22 17.84
C LEU A 774 -4.13 -25.45 18.17
N VAL A 775 -4.90 -25.81 17.15
CA VAL A 775 -6.31 -26.18 17.28
C VAL A 775 -6.59 -27.55 16.69
N SER A 776 -7.54 -28.28 17.27
CA SER A 776 -7.96 -29.59 16.81
C SER A 776 -9.43 -29.84 17.09
N SER A 777 -10.10 -30.64 16.26
CA SER A 777 -11.46 -31.11 16.54
C SER A 777 -11.49 -32.45 17.30
N ASP A 778 -10.39 -33.20 17.30
CA ASP A 778 -10.32 -34.60 17.75
C ASP A 778 -9.07 -34.94 18.59
N LEU A 779 -8.25 -33.94 18.94
CA LEU A 779 -6.94 -34.06 19.60
C LEU A 779 -5.87 -34.80 18.78
N VAL A 780 -6.16 -35.19 17.54
CA VAL A 780 -5.28 -35.97 16.66
C VAL A 780 -4.80 -35.10 15.51
N ASN A 781 -5.73 -34.44 14.82
CA ASN A 781 -5.48 -33.58 13.67
C ASN A 781 -5.36 -32.14 14.12
N TRP A 782 -4.14 -31.59 14.07
CA TRP A 782 -3.81 -30.25 14.55
C TRP A 782 -3.53 -29.27 13.40
N GLU A 783 -4.11 -28.08 13.51
CA GLU A 783 -3.87 -26.92 12.66
C GLU A 783 -3.19 -25.84 13.50
N GLU A 784 -2.16 -25.20 12.96
CA GLU A 784 -1.51 -24.05 13.60
C GLU A 784 -2.21 -22.76 13.20
N LEU A 785 -2.55 -21.94 14.19
CA LEU A 785 -3.05 -20.57 14.03
C LEU A 785 -1.92 -19.56 14.30
N PRO A 786 -2.09 -18.27 13.95
CA PRO A 786 -1.17 -17.23 14.39
C PRO A 786 -0.90 -17.31 15.89
N TYR A 787 0.32 -16.95 16.31
CA TYR A 787 0.67 -16.94 17.73
C TYR A 787 -0.32 -16.08 18.52
N ALA A 788 -0.67 -16.53 19.72
CA ALA A 788 -1.66 -15.91 20.59
C ALA A 788 -1.10 -14.69 21.33
N LEU A 789 0.17 -14.75 21.78
CA LEU A 789 0.82 -13.68 22.55
C LEU A 789 2.24 -13.41 22.06
N ALA A 790 2.66 -12.15 22.13
CA ALA A 790 4.00 -11.69 21.79
C ALA A 790 4.57 -10.78 22.91
N PRO A 791 5.89 -10.83 23.19
CA PRO A 791 6.55 -9.85 24.05
C PRO A 791 6.28 -8.42 23.59
N GLU A 792 6.05 -7.51 24.53
CA GLU A 792 5.84 -6.08 24.25
C GLU A 792 6.83 -5.23 25.05
N MET A 793 7.00 -3.97 24.66
CA MET A 793 7.81 -3.03 25.44
C MET A 793 7.20 -2.86 26.84
N GLY A 794 7.99 -3.09 27.89
CA GLY A 794 7.52 -3.02 29.27
C GLY A 794 8.05 -4.18 30.11
N TRP A 795 7.15 -4.82 30.86
CA TRP A 795 7.48 -5.80 31.89
C TRP A 795 7.61 -7.25 31.37
N ASP A 796 7.17 -7.54 30.14
CA ASP A 796 7.28 -8.85 29.48
C ASP A 796 8.16 -8.82 28.22
N ASN A 797 9.01 -7.79 28.10
CA ASN A 797 9.80 -7.48 26.91
C ASN A 797 10.95 -8.46 26.60
N TRP A 798 11.34 -9.31 27.56
CA TRP A 798 12.32 -10.38 27.36
C TRP A 798 11.70 -11.73 27.03
N GLY A 799 10.38 -11.88 27.16
CA GLY A 799 9.68 -13.12 26.83
C GLY A 799 8.38 -13.31 27.60
N ILE A 800 7.49 -14.11 27.01
CA ILE A 800 6.25 -14.59 27.60
C ILE A 800 6.40 -16.10 27.84
N TRP A 801 6.84 -16.45 29.04
CA TRP A 801 7.03 -17.83 29.47
C TRP A 801 5.69 -18.52 29.74
N SER A 802 5.77 -19.79 30.15
CA SER A 802 4.63 -20.68 30.29
C SER A 802 3.58 -20.18 31.28
N GLY A 803 2.43 -20.83 31.24
CA GLY A 803 1.35 -20.59 32.17
C GLY A 803 0.18 -21.51 31.90
N THR A 804 -1.03 -20.98 31.91
CA THR A 804 -2.25 -21.74 31.76
C THR A 804 -3.34 -20.91 31.09
N SER A 805 -4.52 -21.50 31.00
CA SER A 805 -5.70 -20.86 30.46
C SER A 805 -6.91 -21.19 31.32
N ALA A 806 -7.89 -20.30 31.33
CA ALA A 806 -9.15 -20.48 32.03
C ALA A 806 -10.33 -20.02 31.16
N ASP A 807 -11.50 -20.57 31.41
CA ASP A 807 -12.77 -20.02 30.90
C ASP A 807 -13.44 -19.21 32.02
N TYR A 808 -13.41 -17.88 31.88
CA TYR A 808 -14.05 -16.96 32.81
C TYR A 808 -15.42 -16.55 32.26
N ASN A 809 -16.46 -17.29 32.66
CA ASN A 809 -17.85 -17.02 32.27
C ASN A 809 -18.07 -16.94 30.74
N GLY A 810 -17.45 -17.84 29.98
CA GLY A 810 -17.50 -17.89 28.52
C GLY A 810 -16.42 -17.04 27.83
N THR A 811 -15.55 -16.38 28.58
CA THR A 811 -14.40 -15.62 28.06
C THR A 811 -13.11 -16.41 28.28
N PRO A 812 -12.44 -16.88 27.21
CA PRO A 812 -11.12 -17.49 27.30
C PRO A 812 -10.09 -16.47 27.81
N VAL A 813 -9.36 -16.85 28.86
CA VAL A 813 -8.29 -16.05 29.47
C VAL A 813 -7.01 -16.88 29.48
N LEU A 814 -5.92 -16.31 28.98
CA LEU A 814 -4.56 -16.83 29.13
C LEU A 814 -3.93 -16.15 30.34
N ILE A 815 -3.23 -16.92 31.15
CA ILE A 815 -2.50 -16.45 32.34
C ILE A 815 -1.06 -16.92 32.19
N TYR A 816 -0.10 -16.00 32.16
CA TYR A 816 1.26 -16.27 31.71
C TYR A 816 2.31 -15.63 32.61
N THR A 817 3.53 -16.16 32.58
CA THR A 817 4.69 -15.48 33.16
C THR A 817 5.35 -14.55 32.14
N GLY A 818 5.40 -13.25 32.43
CA GLY A 818 6.19 -12.29 31.64
C GLY A 818 7.48 -11.94 32.35
N VAL A 819 8.55 -11.72 31.58
CA VAL A 819 9.89 -11.39 32.12
C VAL A 819 10.46 -10.11 31.52
N ASP A 820 11.14 -9.32 32.36
CA ASP A 820 11.79 -8.06 31.96
C ASP A 820 13.33 -8.13 31.88
N GLY A 821 13.87 -9.35 32.03
CA GLY A 821 15.32 -9.62 32.10
C GLY A 821 15.92 -9.46 33.50
N VAL A 822 15.15 -8.97 34.48
CA VAL A 822 15.55 -8.83 35.89
C VAL A 822 14.67 -9.68 36.80
N LYS A 823 13.36 -9.71 36.54
CA LYS A 823 12.37 -10.43 37.32
C LYS A 823 11.23 -10.97 36.45
N ALA A 824 10.46 -11.87 37.04
CA ALA A 824 9.25 -12.44 36.47
C ALA A 824 7.99 -11.90 37.19
N GLY A 825 6.90 -11.75 36.44
CA GLY A 825 5.57 -11.42 36.94
C GLY A 825 4.50 -12.23 36.23
N ILE A 826 3.26 -12.19 36.72
CA ILE A 826 2.11 -12.88 36.12
C ILE A 826 1.20 -11.88 35.42
N GLY A 827 0.91 -12.12 34.16
CA GLY A 827 -0.03 -11.34 33.34
C GLY A 827 -1.21 -12.17 32.87
N ILE A 828 -2.25 -11.49 32.38
CA ILE A 828 -3.40 -12.12 31.75
C ILE A 828 -3.73 -11.49 30.40
N ALA A 829 -4.34 -12.26 29.51
CA ALA A 829 -4.88 -11.80 28.23
C ALA A 829 -6.21 -12.50 27.92
N SER A 830 -7.18 -11.80 27.35
CA SER A 830 -8.51 -12.35 27.04
C SER A 830 -8.81 -12.32 25.55
N SER A 831 -9.57 -13.31 25.08
CA SER A 831 -10.08 -13.33 23.70
C SER A 831 -11.59 -13.08 23.67
N HIS A 832 -12.03 -12.28 22.69
CA HIS A 832 -13.44 -11.97 22.43
C HIS A 832 -13.87 -12.30 21.00
N ASP A 833 -13.01 -12.95 20.22
CA ASP A 833 -13.18 -13.20 18.79
C ASP A 833 -12.98 -14.69 18.41
N ASN A 834 -13.40 -15.58 19.31
CA ASN A 834 -13.25 -17.04 19.21
C ASN A 834 -11.80 -17.54 19.24
N LEU A 835 -11.01 -17.01 20.17
CA LEU A 835 -9.61 -17.37 20.40
C LEU A 835 -8.71 -17.09 19.17
N LYS A 836 -9.10 -16.15 18.30
CA LYS A 836 -8.26 -15.77 17.15
C LYS A 836 -7.21 -14.74 17.56
N THR A 837 -7.60 -13.80 18.42
CA THR A 837 -6.69 -12.80 18.99
C THR A 837 -6.89 -12.70 20.50
N PHE A 838 -5.83 -12.32 21.20
CA PHE A 838 -5.82 -12.10 22.64
C PHE A 838 -5.37 -10.68 22.95
N GLN A 839 -6.18 -9.97 23.73
CA GLN A 839 -5.86 -8.65 24.23
C GLN A 839 -5.28 -8.77 25.63
N LYS A 840 -4.03 -8.32 25.83
CA LYS A 840 -3.43 -8.25 27.15
C LYS A 840 -4.19 -7.25 28.03
N TYR A 841 -4.34 -7.58 29.31
CA TYR A 841 -4.97 -6.69 30.27
C TYR A 841 -4.10 -5.45 30.52
N SER A 842 -4.70 -4.26 30.45
CA SER A 842 -4.00 -2.98 30.53
C SER A 842 -3.30 -2.70 31.86
N TYR A 843 -3.71 -3.41 32.94
CA TYR A 843 -3.10 -3.30 34.27
C TYR A 843 -2.17 -4.47 34.58
N ASN A 844 -1.76 -5.24 33.57
CA ASN A 844 -0.69 -6.22 33.74
C ASN A 844 0.60 -5.55 34.24
N PRO A 845 1.42 -6.27 35.02
CA PRO A 845 1.17 -7.62 35.55
C PRO A 845 0.17 -7.62 36.73
N VAL A 846 -0.72 -8.62 36.76
CA VAL A 846 -1.67 -8.84 37.89
C VAL A 846 -0.97 -9.32 39.16
N ILE A 847 0.20 -9.96 39.04
CA ILE A 847 1.12 -10.23 40.15
C ILE A 847 2.51 -9.75 39.73
N PRO A 848 3.02 -8.63 40.28
CA PRO A 848 4.19 -7.94 39.71
C PRO A 848 5.56 -8.54 40.02
N SER A 849 5.64 -9.43 41.00
CA SER A 849 6.86 -10.13 41.39
C SER A 849 6.57 -11.27 42.36
N CYS A 850 7.57 -12.12 42.58
CA CYS A 850 7.59 -13.05 43.70
C CYS A 850 7.37 -12.30 45.04
N PRO A 851 6.64 -12.89 46.01
CA PRO A 851 6.57 -12.41 47.39
C PRO A 851 7.96 -12.36 48.06
N ALA A 852 8.10 -11.55 49.12
CA ALA A 852 9.37 -11.32 49.82
C ALA A 852 9.37 -11.80 51.28
N ASP A 853 8.37 -12.59 51.68
CA ASP A 853 8.26 -13.17 53.03
C ASP A 853 9.26 -14.29 53.30
N GLN A 854 9.90 -14.83 52.26
CA GLN A 854 10.99 -15.81 52.32
C GLN A 854 12.04 -15.52 51.25
N ASP A 855 13.21 -16.18 51.32
CA ASP A 855 14.23 -16.19 50.26
C ASP A 855 13.83 -17.17 49.14
N TYR A 856 12.81 -16.78 48.39
CA TYR A 856 12.37 -17.52 47.22
C TYR A 856 13.40 -17.42 46.08
N MET A 857 13.48 -18.49 45.30
CA MET A 857 14.21 -18.56 44.04
C MET A 857 13.36 -17.91 42.94
N ASP A 858 13.42 -18.46 41.73
CA ASP A 858 12.66 -17.94 40.59
C ASP A 858 11.12 -18.09 40.78
N PHE A 859 10.33 -17.41 39.95
CA PHE A 859 8.87 -17.29 40.11
C PHE A 859 8.16 -17.35 38.76
N ARG A 860 7.62 -18.50 38.38
CA ARG A 860 7.04 -18.69 37.03
C ARG A 860 6.02 -19.82 36.94
N ASP A 861 5.39 -19.92 35.77
CA ASP A 861 4.53 -21.00 35.32
C ASP A 861 3.22 -21.10 36.14
N PRO A 862 2.35 -20.06 36.08
CA PRO A 862 1.09 -20.06 36.82
C PRO A 862 0.15 -21.16 36.32
N PHE A 863 -0.45 -21.90 37.24
CA PHE A 863 -1.55 -22.83 36.96
C PHE A 863 -2.78 -22.47 37.79
N VAL A 864 -3.94 -22.44 37.13
CA VAL A 864 -5.20 -21.89 37.66
C VAL A 864 -6.29 -22.93 37.58
N TRP A 865 -7.10 -23.05 38.63
CA TRP A 865 -8.33 -23.84 38.62
C TRP A 865 -9.42 -23.17 39.47
N PHE A 866 -10.67 -23.56 39.26
CA PHE A 866 -11.81 -23.07 40.02
C PHE A 866 -12.27 -24.12 41.03
N GLU A 867 -12.37 -23.75 42.30
CA GLU A 867 -12.77 -24.64 43.39
C GLU A 867 -13.41 -23.85 44.53
N TYR A 868 -14.39 -24.42 45.23
CA TYR A 868 -15.03 -23.80 46.40
C TYR A 868 -15.52 -22.35 46.17
N GLY A 869 -15.96 -22.03 44.96
CA GLY A 869 -16.44 -20.69 44.59
C GLY A 869 -15.34 -19.65 44.33
N ASN A 870 -14.07 -20.05 44.30
CA ASN A 870 -12.93 -19.17 44.06
C ASN A 870 -12.02 -19.72 42.95
N TRP A 871 -11.30 -18.82 42.30
CA TRP A 871 -10.15 -19.17 41.48
C TRP A 871 -8.92 -19.30 42.38
N TYR A 872 -8.17 -20.38 42.19
CA TYR A 872 -6.88 -20.59 42.82
C TYR A 872 -5.78 -20.59 41.76
N MET A 873 -4.63 -20.01 42.10
CA MET A 873 -3.42 -20.05 41.27
C MET A 873 -2.28 -20.62 42.10
N ILE A 874 -1.50 -21.52 41.51
CA ILE A 874 -0.19 -21.89 42.00
C ILE A 874 0.91 -21.40 41.05
N VAL A 875 2.01 -20.91 41.60
CA VAL A 875 3.18 -20.47 40.83
C VAL A 875 4.42 -21.20 41.33
N GLY A 876 5.25 -21.69 40.41
CA GLY A 876 6.43 -22.49 40.69
C GLY A 876 7.54 -21.62 41.28
N SER A 877 8.14 -22.12 42.37
CA SER A 877 9.28 -21.48 43.02
C SER A 877 10.15 -22.50 43.77
N GLY A 878 11.11 -22.00 44.55
CA GLY A 878 11.95 -22.75 45.46
C GLY A 878 12.28 -21.89 46.65
N ILE A 879 12.47 -22.48 47.83
CA ILE A 879 12.99 -21.76 49.01
C ILE A 879 14.45 -22.16 49.15
N ARG A 880 15.35 -21.16 49.17
CA ARG A 880 16.80 -21.41 49.21
C ARG A 880 17.16 -22.33 50.37
N ASP A 881 18.01 -23.32 50.07
CA ASP A 881 18.46 -24.35 51.01
C ASP A 881 17.39 -25.28 51.60
N VAL A 882 16.11 -25.12 51.24
CA VAL A 882 14.99 -25.96 51.71
C VAL A 882 14.52 -26.92 50.62
N GLY A 883 14.06 -26.42 49.47
CA GLY A 883 13.51 -27.24 48.38
C GLY A 883 12.53 -26.48 47.49
N GLY A 884 12.07 -27.14 46.42
CA GLY A 884 11.03 -26.60 45.54
C GLY A 884 9.73 -26.30 46.28
N THR A 885 8.97 -25.32 45.81
CA THR A 885 7.70 -24.92 46.41
C THR A 885 6.71 -24.45 45.36
N VAL A 886 5.43 -24.44 45.71
CA VAL A 886 4.37 -23.79 44.95
C VAL A 886 3.68 -22.72 45.79
N LEU A 887 3.63 -21.50 45.28
CA LEU A 887 3.06 -20.34 45.94
C LEU A 887 1.58 -20.23 45.59
N LEU A 888 0.69 -20.14 46.59
CA LEU A 888 -0.76 -20.14 46.37
C LEU A 888 -1.36 -18.74 46.44
N TYR A 889 -2.24 -18.48 45.49
CA TYR A 889 -3.05 -17.28 45.42
C TYR A 889 -4.52 -17.63 45.25
N ARG A 890 -5.39 -16.72 45.69
CA ARG A 890 -6.85 -16.82 45.52
C ARG A 890 -7.40 -15.56 44.88
N SER A 891 -8.37 -15.72 43.98
CA SER A 891 -9.10 -14.64 43.32
C SER A 891 -10.58 -14.98 43.17
N THR A 892 -11.42 -13.95 43.03
CA THR A 892 -12.83 -14.11 42.63
C THR A 892 -13.06 -13.74 41.15
N ASN A 893 -12.09 -13.11 40.49
CA ASN A 893 -12.26 -12.50 39.16
C ASN A 893 -11.07 -12.69 38.21
N LEU A 894 -10.06 -13.50 38.58
CA LEU A 894 -8.79 -13.72 37.85
C LEU A 894 -7.86 -12.50 37.72
N GLN A 895 -8.28 -11.32 38.20
CA GLN A 895 -7.52 -10.08 38.11
C GLN A 895 -6.90 -9.72 39.45
N ASP A 896 -7.70 -9.76 40.52
CA ASP A 896 -7.26 -9.43 41.87
C ASP A 896 -6.86 -10.70 42.62
N TRP A 897 -5.57 -10.83 42.92
CA TRP A 897 -5.01 -12.02 43.57
C TRP A 897 -4.56 -11.74 45.00
N THR A 898 -5.05 -12.54 45.94
CA THR A 898 -4.59 -12.55 47.34
C THR A 898 -3.57 -13.68 47.51
N TYR A 899 -2.33 -13.34 47.86
CA TYR A 899 -1.30 -14.32 48.22
C TYR A 899 -1.61 -14.98 49.57
N LEU A 900 -1.51 -16.30 49.65
CA LEU A 900 -1.84 -17.10 50.84
C LEU A 900 -0.62 -17.78 51.49
N GLY A 901 0.56 -17.69 50.88
CA GLY A 901 1.76 -18.40 51.34
C GLY A 901 2.15 -19.58 50.44
N PRO A 902 3.22 -20.30 50.78
CA PRO A 902 3.53 -21.61 50.19
C PRO A 902 2.41 -22.61 50.50
N MET A 903 1.83 -23.22 49.46
CA MET A 903 0.84 -24.29 49.66
C MET A 903 1.51 -25.64 49.96
N PHE A 904 2.64 -25.91 49.31
CA PHE A 904 3.39 -27.14 49.50
C PHE A 904 4.88 -26.89 49.26
N ILE A 905 5.72 -27.39 50.17
CA ILE A 905 7.17 -27.26 50.14
C ILE A 905 7.77 -28.66 50.11
N GLY A 906 8.60 -28.94 49.12
CA GLY A 906 9.34 -30.18 49.00
C GLY A 906 10.67 -30.16 49.74
N ASP A 907 11.27 -31.34 49.87
CA ASP A 907 12.65 -31.47 50.34
C ASP A 907 13.61 -31.43 49.13
N LYS A 908 14.66 -30.60 49.22
CA LYS A 908 15.63 -30.40 48.14
C LYS A 908 16.33 -31.67 47.65
N ASN A 909 16.50 -32.66 48.52
CA ASN A 909 17.26 -33.88 48.20
C ASN A 909 16.38 -34.89 47.45
N SER A 910 15.08 -34.91 47.75
CA SER A 910 14.11 -35.86 47.17
C SER A 910 13.37 -35.30 45.96
N SER A 911 13.11 -33.99 45.94
CA SER A 911 12.22 -33.35 44.97
C SER A 911 12.84 -32.15 44.25
N GLY A 912 14.12 -31.85 44.50
CA GLY A 912 14.84 -30.75 43.85
C GLY A 912 14.64 -29.38 44.53
N ILE A 913 15.44 -28.40 44.09
CA ILE A 913 15.55 -27.09 44.75
C ILE A 913 14.52 -26.05 44.27
N PHE A 914 13.99 -26.23 43.06
CA PHE A 914 13.05 -25.32 42.42
C PHE A 914 12.18 -26.11 41.43
N TRP A 915 10.91 -25.74 41.32
CA TRP A 915 9.89 -26.44 40.55
C TRP A 915 9.31 -25.57 39.44
N GLU A 916 9.37 -26.06 38.22
CA GLU A 916 8.69 -25.51 37.03
C GLU A 916 7.35 -26.19 36.82
N MET A 917 6.50 -25.53 36.02
CA MET A 917 5.24 -26.07 35.49
C MET A 917 4.40 -26.81 36.56
N PRO A 918 4.09 -26.17 37.70
CA PRO A 918 3.23 -26.77 38.69
C PRO A 918 1.81 -26.95 38.13
N ILE A 919 1.19 -28.08 38.40
CA ILE A 919 -0.15 -28.41 37.91
C ILE A 919 -0.96 -29.00 39.06
N MET A 920 -2.23 -28.61 39.17
CA MET A 920 -3.17 -29.17 40.13
C MET A 920 -4.42 -29.71 39.42
N VAL A 921 -4.60 -31.02 39.42
CA VAL A 921 -5.77 -31.67 38.79
C VAL A 921 -6.45 -32.66 39.72
N LYS A 922 -7.70 -33.00 39.41
CA LYS A 922 -8.44 -34.06 40.10
C LYS A 922 -8.46 -35.34 39.28
N ILE A 923 -8.08 -36.45 39.90
CA ILE A 923 -8.13 -37.79 39.30
C ILE A 923 -8.72 -38.77 40.32
N GLY A 924 -9.78 -39.49 39.95
CA GLY A 924 -10.42 -40.47 40.85
C GLY A 924 -10.89 -39.88 42.19
N GLY A 925 -11.27 -38.59 42.21
CA GLY A 925 -11.72 -37.89 43.43
C GLY A 925 -10.60 -37.39 44.35
N LYS A 926 -9.32 -37.64 44.01
CA LYS A 926 -8.16 -37.08 44.71
C LYS A 926 -7.54 -35.92 43.93
N TYR A 927 -6.78 -35.09 44.63
CA TYR A 927 -5.98 -34.03 44.02
C TYR A 927 -4.60 -34.57 43.69
N VAL A 928 -4.05 -34.13 42.56
CA VAL A 928 -2.71 -34.46 42.11
C VAL A 928 -1.95 -33.17 41.87
N LEU A 929 -0.89 -32.95 42.65
CA LEU A 929 0.07 -31.87 42.45
C LEU A 929 1.22 -32.43 41.63
N MET A 930 1.46 -31.88 40.45
CA MET A 930 2.61 -32.22 39.59
C MET A 930 3.56 -31.05 39.49
N THR A 931 4.85 -31.33 39.36
CA THR A 931 5.91 -30.33 39.16
C THR A 931 7.04 -30.89 38.32
N VAL A 932 7.87 -30.00 37.77
CA VAL A 932 9.09 -30.36 37.03
C VAL A 932 10.31 -29.78 37.78
N PRO A 933 11.07 -30.58 38.53
CA PRO A 933 12.27 -30.09 39.20
C PRO A 933 13.36 -29.71 38.20
N VAL A 934 13.91 -28.50 38.33
CA VAL A 934 15.01 -28.03 37.46
C VAL A 934 16.23 -28.94 37.55
N GLY A 935 16.83 -29.21 36.40
CA GLY A 935 18.00 -30.09 36.25
C GLY A 935 17.68 -31.58 36.22
N ALA A 936 16.44 -31.98 36.50
CA ALA A 936 16.03 -33.39 36.51
C ALA A 936 15.30 -33.82 35.23
N ALA A 937 14.81 -32.85 34.44
CA ALA A 937 14.04 -33.01 33.20
C ALA A 937 12.99 -34.12 33.28
N ARG A 938 12.21 -34.14 34.37
CA ARG A 938 11.23 -35.20 34.67
C ARG A 938 10.05 -34.62 35.43
N VAL A 939 8.85 -35.16 35.21
CA VAL A 939 7.65 -34.76 35.96
C VAL A 939 7.53 -35.62 37.22
N THR A 940 7.45 -34.96 38.37
CA THR A 940 7.15 -35.56 39.67
C THR A 940 5.72 -35.24 40.07
N TYR A 941 5.06 -36.14 40.79
CA TYR A 941 3.71 -35.90 41.30
C TYR A 941 3.46 -36.46 42.70
N TRP A 942 2.55 -35.82 43.41
CA TRP A 942 1.94 -36.31 44.64
C TRP A 942 0.44 -36.44 44.46
N ILE A 943 -0.12 -37.54 44.95
CA ILE A 943 -1.58 -37.71 45.10
C ILE A 943 -1.93 -37.40 46.55
N GLY A 944 -3.05 -36.70 46.76
CA GLY A 944 -3.48 -36.33 48.10
C GLY A 944 -4.82 -35.61 48.14
N THR A 945 -4.96 -34.73 49.13
CA THR A 945 -6.16 -33.94 49.37
C THR A 945 -5.84 -32.45 49.36
N PHE A 946 -6.74 -31.64 48.81
CA PHE A 946 -6.70 -30.18 48.93
C PHE A 946 -7.93 -29.73 49.71
N GLN A 947 -7.71 -29.22 50.93
CA GLN A 947 -8.77 -28.76 51.83
C GLN A 947 -8.26 -27.56 52.62
N ASN A 948 -9.13 -26.57 52.85
CA ASN A 948 -8.78 -25.33 53.55
C ASN A 948 -7.49 -24.67 53.01
N GLU A 949 -7.35 -24.65 51.68
CA GLU A 949 -6.23 -23.98 50.99
C GLU A 949 -4.86 -24.64 51.25
N VAL A 950 -4.84 -25.89 51.73
CA VAL A 950 -3.63 -26.69 51.97
C VAL A 950 -3.70 -27.99 51.18
N PHE A 951 -2.60 -28.35 50.49
CA PHE A 951 -2.43 -29.66 49.88
C PHE A 951 -1.70 -30.60 50.86
N THR A 952 -2.32 -31.73 51.18
CA THR A 952 -1.74 -32.78 52.02
C THR A 952 -1.53 -34.03 51.18
N PRO A 953 -0.27 -34.44 50.90
CA PRO A 953 0.00 -35.62 50.09
C PRO A 953 -0.25 -36.91 50.88
N ASP A 954 -0.63 -37.98 50.19
CA ASP A 954 -0.77 -39.32 50.75
C ASP A 954 0.60 -39.94 51.10
N THR A 955 1.66 -39.50 50.42
CA THR A 955 3.05 -39.96 50.59
C THR A 955 4.01 -38.77 50.66
N GLU A 956 5.10 -38.89 51.41
CA GLU A 956 6.10 -37.81 51.52
C GLU A 956 6.91 -37.65 50.22
N VAL A 957 7.26 -38.77 49.59
CA VAL A 957 8.09 -38.80 48.37
C VAL A 957 7.19 -38.76 47.13
N PRO A 958 7.53 -37.96 46.10
CA PRO A 958 6.78 -37.96 44.85
C PRO A 958 6.99 -39.24 44.04
N SER A 959 6.01 -39.58 43.23
CA SER A 959 6.14 -40.54 42.14
C SER A 959 6.59 -39.84 40.85
N TYR A 960 7.07 -40.63 39.88
CA TYR A 960 7.38 -40.13 38.54
C TYR A 960 6.22 -40.37 37.59
N LEU A 961 5.86 -39.38 36.79
CA LEU A 961 4.76 -39.49 35.84
C LEU A 961 5.08 -40.44 34.69
N ASP A 962 6.32 -40.38 34.17
CA ASP A 962 6.76 -41.15 33.02
C ASP A 962 8.13 -41.81 33.34
N LEU A 963 8.38 -42.97 32.73
CA LEU A 963 9.60 -43.76 32.95
C LEU A 963 10.81 -43.18 32.21
N ASN A 964 10.58 -42.56 31.04
CA ASN A 964 11.63 -42.15 30.11
C ASN A 964 11.54 -40.66 29.71
N ASN A 965 10.88 -39.83 30.52
CA ASN A 965 10.68 -38.41 30.21
C ASN A 965 9.95 -38.17 28.87
N GLY A 966 9.10 -39.11 28.44
CA GLY A 966 8.34 -39.05 27.18
C GLY A 966 7.14 -38.10 27.21
N MET A 967 6.99 -37.31 28.27
CA MET A 967 5.98 -36.28 28.45
C MET A 967 6.41 -35.37 29.62
N LEU A 968 7.02 -34.24 29.29
CA LEU A 968 7.36 -33.19 30.25
C LEU A 968 6.32 -32.08 30.23
N SER A 969 6.20 -31.36 31.35
CA SER A 969 5.34 -30.17 31.48
C SER A 969 3.93 -30.35 30.85
N PRO A 970 3.18 -31.38 31.26
CA PRO A 970 1.94 -31.74 30.59
C PRO A 970 0.85 -30.67 30.74
N SER A 971 0.00 -30.51 29.73
CA SER A 971 -1.21 -29.70 29.80
C SER A 971 -2.44 -30.61 29.90
N PRO A 972 -2.94 -30.88 31.11
CA PRO A 972 -4.13 -31.71 31.30
C PRO A 972 -5.42 -30.91 31.13
N HIS A 973 -6.45 -31.54 30.55
CA HIS A 973 -7.79 -30.97 30.44
C HIS A 973 -8.85 -32.06 30.48
N ILE A 974 -10.07 -31.73 30.94
CA ILE A 974 -11.21 -32.62 30.80
C ILE A 974 -11.77 -32.47 29.39
N ASP A 975 -11.71 -33.52 28.60
CA ASP A 975 -12.16 -33.49 27.22
C ASP A 975 -13.69 -33.48 27.07
N SER A 976 -14.18 -33.37 25.84
CA SER A 976 -15.60 -33.39 25.50
C SER A 976 -16.36 -34.66 25.94
N GLN A 977 -15.65 -35.75 26.25
CA GLN A 977 -16.19 -37.02 26.73
C GLN A 977 -16.07 -37.18 28.25
N GLY A 978 -15.54 -36.18 28.96
CA GLY A 978 -15.34 -36.21 30.40
C GLY A 978 -14.09 -36.97 30.84
N ARG A 979 -13.16 -37.27 29.93
CA ARG A 979 -11.88 -37.93 30.21
C ARG A 979 -10.83 -36.88 30.54
N LEU A 980 -9.99 -37.14 31.55
CA LEU A 980 -8.80 -36.31 31.75
C LEU A 980 -7.75 -36.70 30.71
N VAL A 981 -7.49 -35.80 29.76
CA VAL A 981 -6.49 -35.98 28.72
C VAL A 981 -5.31 -35.07 28.97
N ALA A 982 -4.10 -35.48 28.58
CA ALA A 982 -2.92 -34.64 28.70
C ALA A 982 -1.98 -34.79 27.49
N ILE A 983 -1.29 -33.70 27.19
CA ILE A 983 -0.24 -33.58 26.16
C ILE A 983 0.93 -32.85 26.80
N GLY A 984 2.17 -33.35 26.64
CA GLY A 984 3.37 -32.69 27.17
C GLY A 984 4.47 -32.57 26.12
N ILE A 985 5.49 -31.77 26.39
CA ILE A 985 6.64 -31.63 25.50
C ILE A 985 7.47 -32.92 25.50
N ILE A 986 7.98 -33.29 24.33
CA ILE A 986 9.09 -34.22 24.15
C ILE A 986 10.26 -33.39 23.60
N PRO A 987 11.25 -33.04 24.43
CA PRO A 987 12.50 -32.46 23.94
C PRO A 987 13.18 -33.47 23.03
N ASP A 988 13.60 -33.04 21.85
CA ASP A 988 14.46 -33.85 20.99
C ASP A 988 15.91 -33.83 21.48
N ASN A 989 16.71 -34.78 21.00
CA ASN A 989 18.13 -34.90 21.35
C ASN A 989 19.06 -34.35 20.25
N ARG A 990 18.58 -33.41 19.43
CA ARG A 990 19.34 -32.86 18.30
C ARG A 990 20.20 -31.69 18.73
N PHE A 991 21.26 -31.44 17.98
CA PHE A 991 22.08 -30.25 18.19
C PHE A 991 21.41 -29.02 17.58
N GLY A 992 21.60 -27.85 18.17
CA GLY A 992 20.97 -26.65 17.63
C GLY A 992 21.46 -26.23 16.23
N SER A 993 22.61 -26.74 15.75
CA SER A 993 22.98 -26.62 14.33
C SER A 993 22.07 -27.43 13.41
N GLU A 994 21.53 -28.56 13.87
CA GLU A 994 20.51 -29.32 13.15
C GLU A 994 19.14 -28.65 13.23
N HIS A 995 18.80 -28.04 14.37
CA HIS A 995 17.60 -27.21 14.48
C HIS A 995 17.64 -26.06 13.46
N LEU A 996 18.74 -25.31 13.40
CA LEU A 996 18.93 -24.22 12.43
C LEU A 996 18.83 -24.70 10.98
N LYS A 997 19.50 -25.81 10.64
CA LYS A 997 19.50 -26.36 9.29
C LYS A 997 18.10 -26.82 8.85
N ASN A 998 17.34 -27.44 9.75
CA ASN A 998 16.05 -28.05 9.39
C ASN A 998 14.85 -27.15 9.71
N GLY A 999 15.06 -26.04 10.42
CA GLY A 999 14.04 -25.03 10.70
C GLY A 999 13.02 -25.45 11.76
N TRP A 1000 13.31 -26.42 12.63
CA TRP A 1000 12.40 -26.81 13.71
C TRP A 1000 13.12 -27.43 14.92
N ALA A 1001 12.52 -27.30 16.09
CA ALA A 1001 12.96 -27.94 17.34
C ALA A 1001 11.77 -28.41 18.17
N HIS A 1002 11.90 -29.61 18.73
CA HIS A 1002 11.00 -30.28 19.67
C HIS A 1002 9.60 -30.57 19.10
N TYR A 1003 8.79 -31.31 19.86
CA TYR A 1003 7.43 -31.70 19.50
C TYR A 1003 6.66 -32.15 20.76
N PHE A 1004 5.37 -32.44 20.63
CA PHE A 1004 4.54 -32.86 21.76
C PHE A 1004 4.26 -34.37 21.76
N SER A 1005 3.99 -34.90 22.95
CA SER A 1005 3.53 -36.27 23.12
C SER A 1005 2.20 -36.47 22.42
N LEU A 1006 1.92 -37.72 22.03
CA LEU A 1006 0.56 -38.11 21.72
C LEU A 1006 -0.36 -37.81 22.93
N PRO A 1007 -1.62 -37.43 22.71
CA PRO A 1007 -2.58 -37.25 23.79
C PRO A 1007 -2.80 -38.57 24.53
N ARG A 1008 -2.82 -38.51 25.87
CA ARG A 1008 -3.02 -39.66 26.75
C ARG A 1008 -4.19 -39.42 27.67
N VAL A 1009 -5.03 -40.44 27.85
CA VAL A 1009 -6.07 -40.47 28.90
C VAL A 1009 -5.43 -40.88 30.21
N TRP A 1010 -5.66 -40.09 31.26
CA TRP A 1010 -5.17 -40.34 32.61
C TRP A 1010 -6.29 -40.84 33.53
N THR A 1011 -5.96 -41.87 34.31
CA THR A 1011 -6.86 -42.49 35.30
C THR A 1011 -6.13 -42.75 36.60
N LEU A 1012 -6.83 -42.79 37.73
CA LEU A 1012 -6.26 -43.25 38.99
C LEU A 1012 -6.38 -44.78 39.06
N LEU A 1013 -5.25 -45.46 39.18
CA LEU A 1013 -5.18 -46.92 39.33
C LEU A 1013 -5.46 -47.34 40.79
N GLU A 1014 -5.78 -48.62 40.98
CA GLU A 1014 -6.06 -49.20 42.30
C GLU A 1014 -4.88 -49.12 43.27
N ASP A 1015 -3.64 -49.11 42.75
CA ASP A 1015 -2.41 -48.97 43.52
C ASP A 1015 -2.02 -47.52 43.80
N ASN A 1016 -2.94 -46.57 43.58
CA ASN A 1016 -2.75 -45.14 43.79
C ASN A 1016 -1.63 -44.53 42.91
N HIS A 1017 -1.43 -45.05 41.68
CA HIS A 1017 -0.63 -44.41 40.64
C HIS A 1017 -1.48 -43.85 39.51
N ILE A 1018 -0.90 -42.97 38.69
CA ILE A 1018 -1.55 -42.48 37.47
C ILE A 1018 -1.35 -43.50 36.36
N GLY A 1019 -2.45 -44.07 35.89
CA GLY A 1019 -2.50 -44.88 34.68
C GLY A 1019 -2.62 -43.99 33.46
N GLN A 1020 -1.88 -44.33 32.40
CA GLN A 1020 -1.89 -43.61 31.12
C GLN A 1020 -2.25 -44.57 29.98
N GLN A 1021 -3.18 -44.16 29.13
CA GLN A 1021 -3.53 -44.87 27.89
C GLN A 1021 -3.45 -43.90 26.71
N PRO A 1022 -2.96 -44.33 25.53
CA PRO A 1022 -3.10 -43.51 24.32
C PRO A 1022 -4.57 -43.13 24.11
N LEU A 1023 -4.81 -41.90 23.66
CA LEU A 1023 -6.15 -41.47 23.28
C LEU A 1023 -6.75 -42.44 22.24
N PRO A 1024 -7.94 -43.01 22.45
CA PRO A 1024 -8.57 -43.95 21.51
C PRO A 1024 -8.70 -43.41 20.08
N GLU A 1025 -8.90 -42.11 19.91
CA GLU A 1025 -9.04 -41.43 18.62
C GLU A 1025 -7.79 -41.58 17.74
N LEU A 1026 -6.61 -41.85 18.32
CA LEU A 1026 -5.37 -42.12 17.59
C LEU A 1026 -5.45 -43.38 16.72
N GLU A 1027 -6.41 -44.28 16.96
CA GLU A 1027 -6.64 -45.44 16.10
C GLU A 1027 -6.99 -45.04 14.66
N SER A 1028 -7.55 -43.84 14.46
CA SER A 1028 -7.84 -43.27 13.13
C SER A 1028 -6.60 -43.09 12.25
N LEU A 1029 -5.40 -43.00 12.84
CA LEU A 1029 -4.14 -42.88 12.12
C LEU A 1029 -3.59 -44.23 11.62
N ARG A 1030 -4.14 -45.35 12.09
CA ARG A 1030 -3.66 -46.69 11.71
C ARG A 1030 -4.04 -46.99 10.26
N GLY A 1031 -3.03 -47.24 9.44
CA GLY A 1031 -3.21 -47.72 8.07
C GLY A 1031 -3.28 -49.26 8.00
N GLN A 1032 -2.69 -49.82 6.95
CA GLN A 1032 -2.64 -51.27 6.74
C GLN A 1032 -1.95 -51.99 7.91
N GLU A 1033 -2.63 -52.97 8.49
CA GLU A 1033 -2.09 -53.85 9.53
C GLU A 1033 -1.21 -54.94 8.91
N TRP A 1034 -0.02 -55.13 9.48
CA TRP A 1034 0.90 -56.21 9.12
C TRP A 1034 1.11 -57.10 10.34
N GLN A 1035 0.69 -58.37 10.24
CA GLN A 1035 0.95 -59.37 11.26
C GLN A 1035 2.15 -60.20 10.87
N TYR A 1036 3.25 -60.05 11.61
CA TYR A 1036 4.42 -60.91 11.47
C TYR A 1036 4.20 -62.17 12.32
N GLN A 1037 4.01 -63.31 11.66
CA GLN A 1037 4.06 -64.60 12.34
C GLN A 1037 5.52 -64.95 12.59
N ASN A 1038 5.93 -64.93 13.86
CA ASN A 1038 7.22 -65.44 14.31
C ASN A 1038 7.24 -66.97 14.32
#